data_AF-A0A2H0CX61-F1
#
_entry.id   AF-A0A2H0CX61-F1
#
_cell.length_a   1.000
_cell.length_b   1.000
_cell.length_c   1.000
_cell.angle_alpha   90.00
_cell.angle_beta   90.00
_cell.angle_gamma   90.00
#
_symmetry.space_group_name_H-M   'P 1'
#
loop_
_entity.id
_entity.type
_entity.pdbx_description
1 polymer ?
#
loop_
_entity_poly.entity_id
_entity_poly.type
_entity_poly.pdbx_seq_one_letter_code
_entity_poly.pdbx_strand_id
1 'polypeptide(L)'
;MFSSIFLAAIFLPLFSYAYSQQTTHPALTDEIVDFFNFSYTDALLSADEKRFLIEGSTEEDSPETRVVNHFYDPVRNVGLKTFGGLTAKNWAENTRAQAVFSNLAGIGFISGLFSAESDYSWERAIYEYAHGSSERGLRGLGHILHLIEDMTVPPHVRDDAHPPAFDFGSPYEKWTARFTPENTDIAMNLIAAQRKPIILPTLSDYFDVIAHFTNENFFSKDTIFDEKYNQPNIIKQYKKLLSDGQYHIFGQSYLNEEQYTLVEIQPIFDFDRGEFLNIYTIKDPDYIVISDYWSVLSRQAVLHGAGVMKLFFDEVERERETFALYEKNKSFFAKVRGNIASVFAKVRENIAGVFGASNVSGIGEGSVPAEQSDGGASADLTEAHELAAVLAVLEENAALLARSVAVAQARDGDIAQSESAEAGDMEDVPLPDGVAGDGLDDAAEGQDTSGGFVWVPKATTLYPGFGGGGGVSTALGKKGTVELELEPESADESDFEPDQEPAEEPEPAAEPEPEPSAEPDPEPEPELDPDTTPPDTPELFVAGCEDFLSDDACLVIGTEFLASWTKPADTDYFLLTIDGVVASTIATSTTVSVADGETTVLSIAAYDASGNLSSAVSKTVVTNRMPIVINEIAWMGTGASSADEWIELKNRTNRAISFDSGAWFLRATDGAPSTPLSGIIPAGGYYLIERTDDDTVSDISADLVTPFSGSGGSSGLSNTGEVLVLERVSGVATTTIDKTPDCGGWCFGNLSRKRTMERYDENASGADTANWGTALGEFIRNGSDARGVPISGTPKSRNSISYQIANGAVLASDKTLTQAHSPYIIGRNGLTISAGATLSLEPGTVVKLVNLGSPSLAVDGALVAAGTDAMPVVFTSFLDDTYSGDTNGDGLCDVGNASSTASCPVAGVWGRIHLRGPAGASSFTHTFIRYGGAWFTGIPGTYRAVVVDDGADATFDFVMIEYSGGHGLSMVSSEGSVAHSTFRYNKKDGESAGMFVAGGAPAISGSEFSDNTYGIRISGSGGLVSGNTFIGNVTAVRADGLPGGFSGNVGSGNITNGINLSDSIATVGATTTLGANGLPYLIKITDASVPAGSALVVESGATLKFQGRRLIVSGHMQVAGVASTPVVFTSAFDDSDGNDATGNGASVGTVSGMQGIVLEPGSSSSISDAEFRFMHTALSYLDSPITLADVRFVNNRLAVAANAKTLAHTIIVSGVTFEDNVSTTSPSGLW
;
A
#
# COMPACT_ATOMS: atom_id res chain seq x y z
N MET A 1 3.80 33.15 -42.80
CA MET A 1 3.48 31.97 -43.65
C MET A 1 4.79 31.29 -43.99
N PHE A 2 4.81 29.95 -44.03
CA PHE A 2 6.01 29.09 -43.97
C PHE A 2 6.83 29.25 -42.67
N SER A 3 6.51 28.39 -41.68
CA SER A 3 7.39 27.87 -40.60
C SER A 3 6.61 27.11 -39.51
N SER A 4 5.28 27.24 -39.45
CA SER A 4 4.47 26.79 -38.30
C SER A 4 3.75 25.44 -38.45
N ILE A 5 4.13 24.61 -39.43
CA ILE A 5 3.46 23.31 -39.72
C ILE A 5 4.39 22.10 -39.48
N PHE A 6 5.70 22.31 -39.37
CA PHE A 6 6.70 21.22 -39.36
C PHE A 6 7.10 20.68 -37.98
N LEU A 7 6.43 21.12 -36.89
CA LEU A 7 6.81 20.78 -35.51
C LEU A 7 5.79 19.92 -34.74
N ALA A 8 4.63 19.62 -35.34
CA ALA A 8 3.56 18.84 -34.70
C ALA A 8 3.60 17.33 -35.03
N ALA A 9 4.49 16.90 -35.93
CA ALA A 9 4.50 15.54 -36.52
C ALA A 9 5.69 14.66 -36.06
N ILE A 10 6.33 15.01 -34.94
CA ILE A 10 7.57 14.36 -34.44
C ILE A 10 7.38 13.72 -33.04
N PHE A 11 6.20 13.86 -32.44
CA PHE A 11 5.87 13.34 -31.09
C PHE A 11 4.79 12.25 -31.06
N LEU A 12 4.64 11.50 -32.15
CA LEU A 12 4.03 10.17 -32.10
C LEU A 12 5.16 9.13 -32.12
N PRO A 13 5.44 8.43 -31.01
CA PRO A 13 6.34 7.28 -31.04
C PRO A 13 5.64 6.14 -31.78
N LEU A 14 6.02 5.95 -33.04
CA LEU A 14 5.66 4.73 -33.77
C LEU A 14 6.55 3.60 -33.23
N PHE A 15 5.94 2.57 -32.67
CA PHE A 15 6.64 1.44 -32.07
C PHE A 15 6.84 0.28 -33.06
N SER A 16 7.67 -0.69 -32.69
CA SER A 16 7.65 -2.03 -33.28
C SER A 16 6.55 -2.84 -32.58
N TYR A 17 5.52 -3.20 -33.34
CA TYR A 17 4.55 -4.24 -32.97
C TYR A 17 5.19 -5.61 -33.15
N ALA A 18 4.74 -6.61 -32.39
CA ALA A 18 5.24 -7.96 -32.45
C ALA A 18 4.67 -8.72 -33.67
N TYR A 19 3.92 -9.79 -33.47
CA TYR A 19 3.11 -10.33 -34.55
C TYR A 19 2.09 -9.27 -35.01
N SER A 20 1.60 -9.37 -36.24
CA SER A 20 0.64 -8.36 -36.71
C SER A 20 -0.70 -8.55 -36.00
N GLN A 21 -1.07 -7.53 -35.22
CA GLN A 21 -2.34 -7.34 -34.52
C GLN A 21 -3.57 -7.82 -35.30
N GLN A 22 -3.63 -7.54 -36.62
CA GLN A 22 -4.78 -7.84 -37.48
C GLN A 22 -4.68 -9.19 -38.21
N THR A 23 -3.60 -9.96 -38.04
CA THR A 23 -3.38 -11.21 -38.80
C THR A 23 -2.81 -12.34 -37.95
N THR A 24 -1.62 -12.17 -37.38
CA THR A 24 -0.84 -13.29 -36.84
C THR A 24 -1.09 -13.54 -35.36
N HIS A 25 -1.34 -12.51 -34.54
CA HIS A 25 -1.89 -12.69 -33.18
C HIS A 25 -3.24 -13.42 -33.22
N PRO A 26 -4.26 -12.93 -33.95
CA PRO A 26 -5.53 -13.63 -34.04
C PRO A 26 -5.41 -15.04 -34.66
N ALA A 27 -4.41 -15.31 -35.53
CA ALA A 27 -4.13 -16.66 -36.03
C ALA A 27 -3.54 -17.60 -34.96
N LEU A 28 -2.55 -17.14 -34.18
CA LEU A 28 -1.95 -17.96 -33.13
C LEU A 28 -2.93 -18.23 -31.99
N THR A 29 -3.74 -17.23 -31.60
CA THR A 29 -4.79 -17.41 -30.61
C THR A 29 -5.93 -18.32 -31.12
N ASP A 30 -6.30 -18.28 -32.41
CA ASP A 30 -7.24 -19.23 -33.02
C ASP A 30 -6.74 -20.69 -32.91
N GLU A 31 -5.45 -20.91 -33.22
CA GLU A 31 -4.77 -22.21 -33.13
C GLU A 31 -4.58 -22.70 -31.69
N ILE A 32 -4.27 -21.78 -30.76
CA ILE A 32 -4.21 -22.04 -29.32
C ILE A 32 -5.55 -22.60 -28.82
N VAL A 33 -6.67 -21.99 -29.21
CA VAL A 33 -8.01 -22.44 -28.80
C VAL A 33 -8.38 -23.78 -29.43
N ASP A 34 -8.08 -24.03 -30.70
CA ASP A 34 -8.38 -25.32 -31.32
C ASP A 34 -7.50 -26.46 -30.77
N PHE A 35 -6.24 -26.18 -30.44
CA PHE A 35 -5.36 -27.15 -29.77
C PHE A 35 -5.79 -27.42 -28.32
N PHE A 36 -6.25 -26.39 -27.60
CA PHE A 36 -6.85 -26.50 -26.27
C PHE A 36 -8.13 -27.34 -26.30
N ASN A 37 -9.07 -27.00 -27.19
CA ASN A 37 -10.35 -27.70 -27.37
C ASN A 37 -10.16 -29.19 -27.71
N PHE A 38 -9.20 -29.52 -28.58
CA PHE A 38 -8.85 -30.92 -28.83
C PHE A 38 -8.28 -31.62 -27.59
N SER A 39 -7.44 -30.92 -26.82
CA SER A 39 -6.73 -31.49 -25.67
C SER A 39 -7.60 -31.68 -24.43
N TYR A 40 -8.66 -30.88 -24.29
CA TYR A 40 -9.55 -30.83 -23.12
C TYR A 40 -11.02 -30.88 -23.55
N THR A 41 -11.46 -32.04 -24.05
CA THR A 41 -12.83 -32.28 -24.54
C THR A 41 -13.94 -32.03 -23.52
N ASP A 42 -13.60 -31.95 -22.25
CA ASP A 42 -14.53 -31.75 -21.14
C ASP A 42 -14.71 -30.25 -20.79
N ALA A 43 -13.93 -29.36 -21.43
CA ALA A 43 -13.90 -27.90 -21.24
C ALA A 43 -13.89 -27.15 -22.59
N LEU A 44 -14.67 -27.63 -23.56
CA LEU A 44 -14.75 -27.07 -24.92
C LEU A 44 -15.33 -25.64 -24.91
N LEU A 45 -14.58 -24.69 -25.47
CA LEU A 45 -15.05 -23.34 -25.75
C LEU A 45 -15.90 -23.29 -27.02
N SER A 46 -16.97 -22.49 -26.97
CA SER A 46 -17.83 -22.18 -28.12
C SER A 46 -17.16 -21.25 -29.13
N ALA A 47 -17.80 -21.08 -30.29
CA ALA A 47 -17.31 -20.18 -31.34
C ALA A 47 -17.28 -18.69 -30.92
N ASP A 48 -18.21 -18.27 -30.04
CA ASP A 48 -18.21 -16.91 -29.49
C ASP A 48 -17.11 -16.74 -28.44
N GLU A 49 -16.86 -17.74 -27.60
CA GLU A 49 -15.75 -17.72 -26.63
C GLU A 49 -14.38 -17.73 -27.32
N LYS A 50 -14.23 -18.49 -28.41
CA LYS A 50 -13.05 -18.43 -29.30
C LYS A 50 -12.90 -17.03 -29.91
N ARG A 51 -14.00 -16.43 -30.39
CA ARG A 51 -14.00 -15.06 -30.94
C ARG A 51 -13.58 -14.02 -29.89
N PHE A 52 -14.04 -14.12 -28.64
CA PHE A 52 -13.64 -13.17 -27.58
C PHE A 52 -12.16 -13.23 -27.23
N LEU A 53 -11.54 -14.42 -27.26
CA LEU A 53 -10.09 -14.58 -27.09
C LEU A 53 -9.32 -13.92 -28.25
N ILE A 54 -9.77 -14.17 -29.49
CA ILE A 54 -9.19 -13.59 -30.70
C ILE A 54 -9.31 -12.05 -30.69
N GLU A 55 -10.48 -11.52 -30.33
CA GLU A 55 -10.70 -10.07 -30.16
C GLU A 55 -9.76 -9.48 -29.11
N GLY A 56 -9.63 -10.12 -27.93
CA GLY A 56 -8.66 -9.70 -26.91
C GLY A 56 -7.20 -9.74 -27.36
N SER A 57 -6.80 -10.76 -28.14
CA SER A 57 -5.44 -10.84 -28.70
C SER A 57 -5.13 -9.74 -29.73
N THR A 58 -6.17 -9.15 -30.32
CA THR A 58 -6.10 -8.01 -31.24
C THR A 58 -6.14 -6.67 -30.48
N GLU A 59 -6.65 -6.65 -29.25
CA GLU A 59 -6.87 -5.42 -28.47
C GLU A 59 -5.68 -5.00 -27.60
N GLU A 60 -4.75 -5.90 -27.23
CA GLU A 60 -3.61 -5.57 -26.35
C GLU A 60 -2.63 -4.52 -26.92
N ASP A 61 -2.46 -4.44 -28.24
CA ASP A 61 -1.68 -3.38 -28.91
C ASP A 61 -2.32 -1.97 -28.81
N SER A 62 -3.53 -1.85 -28.26
CA SER A 62 -4.35 -0.64 -28.31
C SER A 62 -4.76 -0.13 -26.91
N PRO A 63 -4.58 1.17 -26.59
CA PRO A 63 -3.88 2.19 -27.37
C PRO A 63 -2.39 1.87 -27.50
N GLU A 64 -1.71 2.53 -28.44
CA GLU A 64 -0.30 2.28 -28.80
C GLU A 64 0.70 2.54 -27.66
N THR A 65 0.23 2.98 -26.49
CA THR A 65 1.02 3.11 -25.27
C THR A 65 1.14 1.81 -24.45
N ARG A 66 0.37 0.75 -24.76
CA ARG A 66 0.48 -0.57 -24.10
C ARG A 66 1.76 -1.31 -24.53
N VAL A 67 2.11 -1.22 -25.81
CA VAL A 67 3.24 -1.92 -26.47
C VAL A 67 4.62 -1.69 -25.83
N VAL A 68 4.78 -0.61 -25.04
CA VAL A 68 6.02 -0.35 -24.30
C VAL A 68 6.35 -1.44 -23.26
N ASN A 69 5.32 -2.17 -22.81
CA ASN A 69 5.43 -3.22 -21.80
C ASN A 69 5.59 -4.63 -22.41
N HIS A 70 5.49 -4.78 -23.73
CA HIS A 70 5.48 -6.09 -24.41
C HIS A 70 6.86 -6.79 -24.48
N PHE A 71 7.87 -6.18 -23.85
CA PHE A 71 9.25 -6.64 -23.87
C PHE A 71 9.61 -7.35 -22.56
N TYR A 72 10.36 -8.44 -22.66
CA TYR A 72 10.95 -9.11 -21.51
C TYR A 72 12.27 -9.80 -21.88
N ASP A 73 13.39 -9.16 -21.59
CA ASP A 73 14.70 -9.81 -21.63
C ASP A 73 14.87 -10.67 -20.36
N PRO A 74 14.96 -12.01 -20.49
CA PRO A 74 15.08 -12.91 -19.35
C PRO A 74 16.53 -13.01 -18.83
N VAL A 75 17.53 -12.76 -19.67
CA VAL A 75 18.96 -12.81 -19.32
C VAL A 75 19.33 -11.63 -18.41
N ARG A 76 18.64 -10.49 -18.59
CA ARG A 76 18.81 -9.27 -17.79
C ARG A 76 17.64 -8.97 -16.84
N ASN A 77 16.55 -9.73 -16.92
CA ASN A 77 15.29 -9.57 -16.19
C ASN A 77 14.71 -8.14 -16.25
N VAL A 78 14.54 -7.60 -17.47
CA VAL A 78 14.09 -6.21 -17.71
C VAL A 78 13.17 -6.10 -18.93
N GLY A 79 12.20 -5.17 -18.88
CA GLY A 79 11.46 -4.72 -20.06
C GLY A 79 12.14 -3.52 -20.74
N LEU A 80 11.42 -2.88 -21.67
CA LEU A 80 11.97 -1.83 -22.53
C LEU A 80 12.40 -0.58 -21.72
N LYS A 81 13.71 -0.43 -21.51
CA LYS A 81 14.28 0.53 -20.55
C LYS A 81 13.93 2.00 -20.81
N THR A 82 13.67 2.35 -22.07
CA THR A 82 13.36 3.71 -22.51
C THR A 82 12.08 4.29 -21.87
N PHE A 83 11.16 3.44 -21.42
CA PHE A 83 9.84 3.84 -20.91
C PHE A 83 9.54 3.34 -19.48
N GLY A 84 10.58 3.03 -18.70
CA GLY A 84 10.45 2.62 -17.29
C GLY A 84 10.74 1.14 -17.02
N GLY A 85 10.87 0.31 -18.06
CA GLY A 85 11.46 -1.04 -17.95
C GLY A 85 10.60 -2.13 -17.30
N LEU A 86 9.29 -1.92 -17.16
CA LEU A 86 8.34 -2.96 -16.73
C LEU A 86 8.34 -4.12 -17.75
N THR A 87 8.43 -5.36 -17.28
CA THR A 87 8.43 -6.56 -18.12
C THR A 87 7.02 -6.96 -18.55
N ALA A 88 6.87 -7.61 -19.70
CA ALA A 88 5.59 -8.20 -20.16
C ALA A 88 4.93 -9.09 -19.09
N LYS A 89 5.75 -9.90 -18.40
CA LYS A 89 5.39 -10.70 -17.23
C LYS A 89 4.77 -9.86 -16.10
N ASN A 90 5.47 -8.82 -15.64
CA ASN A 90 5.00 -7.98 -14.55
C ASN A 90 3.81 -7.08 -14.96
N TRP A 91 3.66 -6.80 -16.25
CA TRP A 91 2.52 -6.07 -16.82
C TRP A 91 1.26 -6.95 -16.88
N ALA A 92 1.39 -8.21 -17.29
CA ALA A 92 0.32 -9.21 -17.30
C ALA A 92 -0.28 -9.45 -15.91
N GLU A 93 0.55 -9.47 -14.86
CA GLU A 93 0.11 -9.76 -13.48
C GLU A 93 -0.32 -8.51 -12.68
N ASN A 94 -0.11 -7.28 -13.17
CA ASN A 94 -0.28 -6.05 -12.37
C ASN A 94 -1.52 -5.20 -12.75
N THR A 95 -2.66 -5.58 -12.18
CA THR A 95 -3.92 -4.81 -12.10
C THR A 95 -3.74 -3.31 -11.94
N ARG A 96 -2.88 -2.88 -10.99
CA ARG A 96 -2.72 -1.45 -10.69
C ARG A 96 -1.97 -0.71 -11.80
N ALA A 97 -0.95 -1.33 -12.39
CA ALA A 97 -0.21 -0.73 -13.51
C ALA A 97 -1.09 -0.60 -14.77
N GLN A 98 -1.90 -1.61 -15.08
CA GLN A 98 -2.85 -1.50 -16.21
C GLN A 98 -3.91 -0.42 -15.94
N ALA A 99 -4.43 -0.36 -14.71
CA ALA A 99 -5.40 0.65 -14.30
C ALA A 99 -4.87 2.11 -14.34
N VAL A 100 -3.55 2.36 -14.26
CA VAL A 100 -2.96 3.72 -14.39
C VAL A 100 -3.35 4.40 -15.71
N PHE A 101 -3.64 3.63 -16.77
CA PHE A 101 -4.08 4.18 -18.05
C PHE A 101 -5.51 4.76 -18.03
N SER A 102 -6.19 4.73 -16.88
CA SER A 102 -7.46 5.42 -16.60
C SER A 102 -7.40 6.13 -15.25
N ASN A 103 -7.94 7.35 -15.17
CA ASN A 103 -7.70 8.28 -14.06
C ASN A 103 -7.99 7.67 -12.66
N LEU A 104 -7.00 7.69 -11.77
CA LEU A 104 -6.77 6.59 -10.79
C LEU A 104 -7.45 6.77 -9.40
N ALA A 105 -8.47 7.60 -9.27
CA ALA A 105 -8.85 8.18 -7.97
C ALA A 105 -9.60 7.26 -6.97
N GLY A 106 -10.21 6.14 -7.39
CA GLY A 106 -11.17 5.39 -6.56
C GLY A 106 -10.95 3.87 -6.38
N ILE A 107 -9.98 3.28 -7.08
CA ILE A 107 -9.92 1.84 -7.35
C ILE A 107 -9.54 1.02 -6.10
N GLY A 108 -10.40 0.05 -5.75
CA GLY A 108 -10.32 -0.77 -4.54
C GLY A 108 -10.83 -0.08 -3.26
N PHE A 109 -11.08 1.24 -3.28
CA PHE A 109 -11.51 2.01 -2.12
C PHE A 109 -13.01 2.35 -2.22
N ILE A 110 -13.40 3.10 -3.24
CA ILE A 110 -14.79 3.44 -3.56
C ILE A 110 -15.39 2.32 -4.40
N SER A 111 -14.75 2.05 -5.54
CA SER A 111 -15.07 1.00 -6.49
C SER A 111 -14.23 -0.26 -6.22
N GLY A 112 -14.50 -1.35 -6.93
CA GLY A 112 -13.74 -2.60 -6.77
C GLY A 112 -12.27 -2.47 -7.18
N LEU A 113 -11.41 -3.41 -6.74
CA LEU A 113 -9.99 -3.44 -7.09
C LEU A 113 -9.75 -3.52 -8.61
N PHE A 114 -10.65 -4.20 -9.32
CA PHE A 114 -10.57 -4.39 -10.77
C PHE A 114 -11.45 -3.39 -11.55
N SER A 115 -11.90 -2.28 -10.96
CA SER A 115 -12.94 -1.44 -11.58
C SER A 115 -12.49 -0.59 -12.78
N ALA A 116 -11.29 -0.77 -13.30
CA ALA A 116 -10.82 -0.07 -14.50
C ALA A 116 -11.22 -0.84 -15.77
N GLU A 117 -11.59 -0.09 -16.81
CA GLU A 117 -11.85 -0.64 -18.15
C GLU A 117 -10.55 -0.90 -18.93
N SER A 118 -9.46 -0.23 -18.56
CA SER A 118 -8.09 -0.40 -19.06
C SER A 118 -7.36 -1.63 -18.49
N ASP A 119 -7.89 -2.23 -17.44
CA ASP A 119 -7.31 -3.38 -16.75
C ASP A 119 -7.77 -4.71 -17.37
N TYR A 120 -6.81 -5.41 -17.97
CA TYR A 120 -6.91 -6.75 -18.55
C TYR A 120 -5.88 -7.71 -17.90
N SER A 121 -5.44 -7.41 -16.68
CA SER A 121 -4.48 -8.25 -15.95
C SER A 121 -5.04 -9.64 -15.60
N TRP A 122 -4.14 -10.59 -15.32
CA TRP A 122 -4.46 -12.00 -15.04
C TRP A 122 -5.56 -12.19 -13.98
N GLU A 123 -5.41 -11.57 -12.80
CA GLU A 123 -6.42 -11.66 -11.74
C GLU A 123 -7.76 -11.04 -12.15
N ARG A 124 -7.73 -9.95 -12.92
CA ARG A 124 -8.94 -9.28 -13.44
C ARG A 124 -9.66 -10.17 -14.45
N ALA A 125 -8.94 -10.81 -15.36
CA ALA A 125 -9.48 -11.74 -16.34
C ALA A 125 -10.13 -12.96 -15.65
N ILE A 126 -9.47 -13.55 -14.65
CA ILE A 126 -10.02 -14.67 -13.85
C ILE A 126 -11.27 -14.21 -13.09
N TYR A 127 -11.22 -13.06 -12.41
CA TYR A 127 -12.37 -12.53 -11.67
C TYR A 127 -13.59 -12.31 -12.58
N GLU A 128 -13.42 -11.71 -13.76
CA GLU A 128 -14.53 -11.49 -14.69
C GLU A 128 -15.10 -12.81 -15.24
N TYR A 129 -14.27 -13.81 -15.53
CA TYR A 129 -14.76 -15.10 -16.00
C TYR A 129 -15.38 -15.98 -14.89
N ALA A 130 -14.98 -15.76 -13.63
CA ALA A 130 -15.55 -16.46 -12.47
C ALA A 130 -16.85 -15.81 -11.98
N HIS A 131 -16.92 -14.46 -11.91
CA HIS A 131 -17.95 -13.70 -11.18
C HIS A 131 -18.55 -12.49 -11.93
N GLY A 132 -18.04 -12.16 -13.13
CA GLY A 132 -18.43 -10.98 -13.90
C GLY A 132 -18.91 -11.34 -15.31
N SER A 133 -18.39 -10.66 -16.32
CA SER A 133 -18.62 -10.98 -17.73
C SER A 133 -17.60 -12.01 -18.23
N SER A 134 -18.07 -13.18 -18.65
CA SER A 134 -17.22 -14.19 -19.30
C SER A 134 -16.61 -13.68 -20.62
N GLU A 135 -17.30 -12.80 -21.34
CA GLU A 135 -16.74 -12.09 -22.51
C GLU A 135 -15.55 -11.20 -22.11
N ARG A 136 -15.66 -10.40 -21.03
CA ARG A 136 -14.53 -9.57 -20.57
C ARG A 136 -13.39 -10.43 -20.02
N GLY A 137 -13.71 -11.51 -19.32
CA GLY A 137 -12.71 -12.45 -18.80
C GLY A 137 -11.92 -13.14 -19.91
N LEU A 138 -12.59 -13.56 -21.00
CA LEU A 138 -11.94 -14.15 -22.17
C LEU A 138 -11.19 -13.12 -23.01
N ARG A 139 -11.72 -11.91 -23.19
CA ARG A 139 -10.95 -10.80 -23.78
C ARG A 139 -9.67 -10.56 -22.99
N GLY A 140 -9.76 -10.45 -21.67
CA GLY A 140 -8.59 -10.35 -20.78
C GLY A 140 -7.59 -11.51 -20.94
N LEU A 141 -8.06 -12.76 -21.03
CA LEU A 141 -7.18 -13.89 -21.35
C LEU A 141 -6.54 -13.76 -22.75
N GLY A 142 -7.25 -13.20 -23.74
CA GLY A 142 -6.70 -12.88 -25.06
C GLY A 142 -5.54 -11.88 -25.01
N HIS A 143 -5.65 -10.83 -24.18
CA HIS A 143 -4.54 -9.90 -23.92
C HIS A 143 -3.33 -10.61 -23.29
N ILE A 144 -3.55 -11.58 -22.39
CA ILE A 144 -2.47 -12.37 -21.79
C ILE A 144 -1.85 -13.35 -22.81
N LEU A 145 -2.66 -13.95 -23.70
CA LEU A 145 -2.17 -14.81 -24.79
C LEU A 145 -1.30 -14.03 -25.79
N HIS A 146 -1.68 -12.80 -26.14
CA HIS A 146 -0.85 -11.88 -26.95
C HIS A 146 0.55 -11.71 -26.33
N LEU A 147 0.63 -11.35 -25.05
CA LEU A 147 1.92 -11.18 -24.35
C LEU A 147 2.74 -12.48 -24.25
N ILE A 148 2.10 -13.65 -24.29
CA ILE A 148 2.75 -14.97 -24.33
C ILE A 148 3.24 -15.32 -25.75
N GLU A 149 2.51 -14.92 -26.79
CA GLU A 149 2.94 -15.02 -28.18
C GLU A 149 4.17 -14.13 -28.44
N ASP A 150 4.24 -12.94 -27.84
CA ASP A 150 5.41 -12.03 -27.89
C ASP A 150 6.68 -12.64 -27.31
N MET A 151 6.57 -13.52 -26.31
CA MET A 151 7.73 -14.25 -25.80
C MET A 151 8.31 -15.23 -26.83
N THR A 152 7.59 -15.51 -27.93
CA THR A 152 8.08 -16.25 -29.11
C THR A 152 8.67 -15.35 -30.20
N VAL A 153 8.73 -14.03 -30.00
CA VAL A 153 9.27 -13.05 -30.96
C VAL A 153 10.69 -12.63 -30.54
N PRO A 154 11.75 -13.01 -31.28
CA PRO A 154 13.14 -12.83 -30.84
C PRO A 154 13.55 -11.40 -30.40
N PRO A 155 13.13 -10.29 -31.03
CA PRO A 155 13.45 -8.95 -30.53
C PRO A 155 12.73 -8.57 -29.22
N HIS A 156 11.51 -9.06 -28.98
CA HIS A 156 10.76 -8.76 -27.74
C HIS A 156 11.44 -9.35 -26.50
N VAL A 157 12.16 -10.46 -26.67
CA VAL A 157 12.95 -11.11 -25.61
C VAL A 157 14.45 -10.75 -25.63
N ARG A 158 14.88 -9.84 -26.50
CA ARG A 158 16.27 -9.38 -26.63
C ARG A 158 16.41 -7.84 -26.58
N ASP A 159 15.40 -7.14 -26.06
CA ASP A 159 15.40 -5.67 -25.81
C ASP A 159 15.69 -4.87 -27.10
N ASP A 160 15.23 -5.39 -28.24
CA ASP A 160 15.62 -4.98 -29.60
C ASP A 160 14.45 -4.29 -30.31
N ALA A 161 14.02 -3.15 -29.76
CA ALA A 161 12.90 -2.36 -30.28
C ALA A 161 13.32 -1.46 -31.46
N HIS A 162 12.54 -1.48 -32.54
CA HIS A 162 12.91 -0.86 -33.83
C HIS A 162 11.94 0.25 -34.27
N PRO A 163 12.22 1.55 -34.02
CA PRO A 163 11.35 2.64 -34.48
C PRO A 163 11.36 2.80 -36.01
N PRO A 164 10.20 2.82 -36.70
CA PRO A 164 10.11 2.78 -38.16
C PRO A 164 10.49 4.10 -38.87
N ALA A 165 10.97 5.10 -38.12
CA ALA A 165 11.46 6.36 -38.66
C ALA A 165 12.78 6.23 -39.44
N PHE A 166 13.61 5.22 -39.12
CA PHE A 166 14.93 5.03 -39.72
C PHE A 166 15.31 3.59 -40.07
N ASP A 167 14.51 2.59 -39.72
CA ASP A 167 14.70 1.19 -40.14
C ASP A 167 13.38 0.51 -40.59
N PHE A 168 13.50 -0.57 -41.35
CA PHE A 168 12.39 -1.21 -42.08
C PHE A 168 11.56 -2.22 -41.27
N GLY A 169 11.74 -2.25 -39.95
CA GLY A 169 11.12 -3.19 -39.01
C GLY A 169 11.78 -4.58 -39.01
N SER A 170 11.38 -5.40 -38.04
CA SER A 170 11.90 -6.77 -37.90
C SER A 170 11.64 -7.62 -39.15
N PRO A 171 12.65 -8.35 -39.66
CA PRO A 171 12.47 -9.28 -40.77
C PRO A 171 11.53 -10.45 -40.46
N TYR A 172 11.41 -10.82 -39.17
CA TYR A 172 10.59 -11.95 -38.71
C TYR A 172 9.10 -11.57 -38.71
N GLU A 173 8.71 -10.57 -37.92
CA GLU A 173 7.33 -10.08 -37.77
C GLU A 173 6.69 -9.73 -39.13
N LYS A 174 7.45 -9.01 -39.96
CA LYS A 174 7.07 -8.61 -41.32
C LYS A 174 6.90 -9.79 -42.28
N TRP A 175 7.55 -10.92 -42.02
CA TRP A 175 7.35 -12.14 -42.77
C TRP A 175 6.16 -12.93 -42.24
N THR A 176 5.99 -13.02 -40.93
CA THR A 176 4.91 -13.78 -40.28
C THR A 176 3.53 -13.16 -40.47
N ALA A 177 3.43 -11.83 -40.69
CA ALA A 177 2.20 -11.09 -41.03
C ALA A 177 1.45 -11.54 -42.33
N ARG A 178 1.80 -12.71 -42.88
CA ARG A 178 1.01 -13.47 -43.87
C ARG A 178 0.02 -14.43 -43.23
N PHE A 179 0.28 -14.86 -41.99
CA PHE A 179 -0.49 -15.90 -41.32
C PHE A 179 -1.77 -15.32 -40.74
N THR A 180 -2.89 -15.96 -41.08
CA THR A 180 -4.25 -15.62 -40.66
C THR A 180 -4.97 -16.91 -40.22
N PRO A 181 -6.09 -16.84 -39.49
CA PRO A 181 -6.86 -18.03 -39.09
C PRO A 181 -7.25 -18.96 -40.26
N GLU A 182 -7.40 -18.42 -41.48
CA GLU A 182 -7.78 -19.20 -42.66
C GLU A 182 -6.60 -19.87 -43.40
N ASN A 183 -5.35 -19.65 -42.97
CA ASN A 183 -4.16 -20.16 -43.68
C ASN A 183 -3.07 -20.76 -42.76
N THR A 184 -3.39 -20.96 -41.48
CA THR A 184 -2.53 -21.61 -40.49
C THR A 184 -3.05 -23.04 -40.23
N ASP A 185 -2.17 -23.98 -39.87
CA ASP A 185 -2.51 -25.41 -39.61
C ASP A 185 -1.75 -26.00 -38.37
N ILE A 186 -1.32 -25.18 -37.41
CA ILE A 186 -0.39 -25.58 -36.34
C ILE A 186 -1.01 -26.61 -35.39
N ALA A 187 -2.21 -26.37 -34.87
CA ALA A 187 -2.93 -27.27 -33.98
C ALA A 187 -3.15 -28.62 -34.66
N MET A 188 -3.60 -28.65 -35.92
CA MET A 188 -3.79 -29.90 -36.67
C MET A 188 -2.49 -30.72 -36.77
N ASN A 189 -1.35 -30.06 -36.99
CA ASN A 189 -0.04 -30.70 -37.02
C ASN A 189 0.42 -31.21 -35.64
N LEU A 190 0.18 -30.44 -34.56
CA LEU A 190 0.48 -30.87 -33.18
C LEU A 190 -0.39 -32.06 -32.73
N ILE A 191 -1.67 -32.05 -33.11
CA ILE A 191 -2.65 -33.13 -32.91
C ILE A 191 -2.22 -34.40 -33.64
N ALA A 192 -1.88 -34.28 -34.93
CA ALA A 192 -1.38 -35.42 -35.73
C ALA A 192 -0.08 -35.99 -35.16
N ALA A 193 0.78 -35.15 -34.58
CA ALA A 193 2.01 -35.52 -33.89
C ALA A 193 1.81 -35.99 -32.43
N GLN A 194 0.56 -36.13 -31.97
CA GLN A 194 0.19 -36.54 -30.60
C GLN A 194 0.88 -35.74 -29.49
N ARG A 195 1.10 -34.44 -29.73
CA ARG A 195 1.59 -33.52 -28.70
C ARG A 195 0.49 -33.20 -27.69
N LYS A 196 0.89 -32.61 -26.57
CA LYS A 196 0.00 -32.11 -25.51
C LYS A 196 0.44 -30.69 -25.13
N PRO A 197 -0.46 -29.86 -24.59
CA PRO A 197 -0.10 -28.58 -23.97
C PRO A 197 0.99 -28.77 -22.91
N ILE A 198 1.90 -27.81 -22.80
CA ILE A 198 2.88 -27.74 -21.73
C ILE A 198 2.19 -27.15 -20.50
N ILE A 199 2.31 -27.80 -19.35
CA ILE A 199 1.68 -27.36 -18.10
C ILE A 199 2.76 -26.92 -17.11
N LEU A 200 2.76 -25.63 -16.79
CA LEU A 200 3.60 -24.98 -15.78
C LEU A 200 2.70 -24.44 -14.64
N PRO A 201 3.22 -24.30 -13.40
CA PRO A 201 2.38 -24.06 -12.23
C PRO A 201 1.95 -22.60 -12.02
N THR A 202 2.58 -21.61 -12.65
CA THR A 202 2.20 -20.18 -12.59
C THR A 202 2.28 -19.51 -13.97
N LEU A 203 1.57 -18.38 -14.16
CA LEU A 203 1.69 -17.56 -15.38
C LEU A 203 3.14 -17.08 -15.57
N SER A 204 3.72 -16.55 -14.49
CA SER A 204 5.15 -16.26 -14.32
C SER A 204 6.10 -17.29 -14.96
N ASP A 205 5.85 -18.60 -14.79
CA ASP A 205 6.72 -19.65 -15.35
C ASP A 205 6.62 -19.76 -16.88
N TYR A 206 5.44 -19.50 -17.47
CA TYR A 206 5.29 -19.49 -18.93
C TYR A 206 6.07 -18.35 -19.56
N PHE A 207 6.01 -17.14 -18.99
CA PHE A 207 6.85 -16.03 -19.44
C PHE A 207 8.34 -16.39 -19.40
N ASP A 208 8.83 -16.92 -18.27
CA ASP A 208 10.25 -17.25 -18.09
C ASP A 208 10.71 -18.35 -19.06
N VAL A 209 9.98 -19.47 -19.13
CA VAL A 209 10.35 -20.62 -19.97
C VAL A 209 10.35 -20.26 -21.45
N ILE A 210 9.34 -19.54 -21.93
CA ILE A 210 9.24 -19.16 -23.35
C ILE A 210 10.27 -18.09 -23.69
N ALA A 211 10.43 -17.06 -22.84
CA ALA A 211 11.41 -16.00 -23.09
C ALA A 211 12.85 -16.54 -23.09
N HIS A 212 13.23 -17.37 -22.10
CA HIS A 212 14.54 -18.04 -22.10
C HIS A 212 14.71 -18.90 -23.36
N PHE A 213 13.73 -19.73 -23.70
CA PHE A 213 13.80 -20.58 -24.89
C PHE A 213 14.03 -19.75 -26.17
N THR A 214 13.29 -18.67 -26.36
CA THR A 214 13.40 -17.81 -27.55
C THR A 214 14.72 -17.04 -27.56
N ASN A 215 15.13 -16.42 -26.44
CA ASN A 215 16.38 -15.67 -26.32
C ASN A 215 17.60 -16.57 -26.58
N GLU A 216 17.64 -17.76 -25.98
CA GLU A 216 18.80 -18.67 -26.04
C GLU A 216 18.91 -19.46 -27.35
N ASN A 217 17.86 -19.50 -28.18
CA ASN A 217 17.85 -20.28 -29.43
C ASN A 217 17.74 -19.43 -30.71
N PHE A 218 17.33 -18.16 -30.63
CA PHE A 218 17.08 -17.34 -31.81
C PHE A 218 17.73 -15.95 -31.71
N PHE A 219 18.24 -15.45 -32.84
CA PHE A 219 18.74 -14.07 -32.92
C PHE A 219 17.60 -13.11 -33.30
N SER A 220 17.61 -11.92 -32.71
CA SER A 220 16.91 -10.76 -33.30
C SER A 220 17.79 -10.09 -34.37
N LYS A 221 17.28 -9.06 -35.06
CA LYS A 221 17.97 -8.46 -36.22
C LYS A 221 19.29 -7.79 -35.83
N ASP A 222 19.28 -6.96 -34.78
CA ASP A 222 20.41 -6.10 -34.44
C ASP A 222 21.20 -6.60 -33.21
N THR A 223 20.78 -7.73 -32.60
CA THR A 223 21.52 -8.38 -31.48
C THR A 223 22.25 -9.68 -31.87
N ILE A 224 22.54 -9.88 -33.17
CA ILE A 224 23.31 -11.04 -33.64
C ILE A 224 24.75 -10.95 -33.11
N PHE A 225 25.11 -11.84 -32.17
CA PHE A 225 26.37 -11.80 -31.41
C PHE A 225 26.61 -10.51 -30.60
N ASP A 226 25.55 -9.84 -30.14
CA ASP A 226 25.64 -8.78 -29.14
C ASP A 226 26.20 -9.33 -27.82
N GLU A 227 27.19 -8.65 -27.23
CA GLU A 227 27.93 -9.07 -26.04
C GLU A 227 27.04 -9.28 -24.80
N LYS A 228 25.81 -8.75 -24.79
CA LYS A 228 24.79 -9.03 -23.77
C LYS A 228 24.35 -10.50 -23.72
N TYR A 229 24.47 -11.25 -24.83
CA TYR A 229 23.87 -12.58 -24.98
C TYR A 229 24.90 -13.66 -25.37
N ASN A 230 25.12 -14.61 -24.47
CA ASN A 230 26.04 -15.74 -24.68
C ASN A 230 25.50 -16.82 -25.66
N GLN A 231 24.29 -16.64 -26.18
CA GLN A 231 23.52 -17.57 -27.02
C GLN A 231 22.62 -16.78 -28.00
N PRO A 232 22.11 -17.41 -29.08
CA PRO A 232 22.45 -18.75 -29.58
C PRO A 232 23.83 -18.83 -30.24
N ASN A 233 24.35 -20.05 -30.40
CA ASN A 233 25.64 -20.32 -31.04
C ASN A 233 25.49 -21.10 -32.37
N ILE A 234 26.34 -20.79 -33.36
CA ILE A 234 26.43 -21.55 -34.61
C ILE A 234 27.28 -22.81 -34.38
N ILE A 235 26.64 -23.97 -34.41
CA ILE A 235 27.29 -25.28 -34.17
C ILE A 235 27.82 -25.89 -35.49
N LYS A 236 27.21 -25.56 -36.63
CA LYS A 236 27.52 -26.13 -37.95
C LYS A 236 27.28 -25.10 -39.05
N GLN A 237 27.98 -25.24 -40.19
CA GLN A 237 27.72 -24.44 -41.39
C GLN A 237 27.45 -25.36 -42.61
N TYR A 238 26.64 -24.88 -43.55
CA TYR A 238 26.41 -25.54 -44.84
C TYR A 238 26.22 -24.49 -45.96
N LYS A 239 26.09 -24.95 -47.22
CA LYS A 239 25.79 -24.10 -48.38
C LYS A 239 24.58 -24.61 -49.14
N LYS A 240 23.77 -23.69 -49.68
CA LYS A 240 22.56 -23.99 -50.48
C LYS A 240 22.47 -23.04 -51.67
N LEU A 241 22.02 -23.56 -52.81
CA LEU A 241 21.67 -22.76 -53.99
C LEU A 241 20.25 -22.21 -53.80
N LEU A 242 20.07 -20.89 -53.90
CA LEU A 242 18.79 -20.21 -53.67
C LEU A 242 18.09 -19.82 -54.99
N SER A 243 16.88 -19.27 -54.91
CA SER A 243 16.07 -18.86 -56.05
C SER A 243 16.68 -17.75 -56.91
N ASP A 244 17.63 -16.97 -56.37
CA ASP A 244 18.40 -15.95 -57.10
C ASP A 244 19.48 -16.56 -58.03
N GLY A 245 19.78 -17.86 -57.86
CA GLY A 245 20.79 -18.59 -58.62
C GLY A 245 22.20 -18.61 -57.98
N GLN A 246 22.36 -18.14 -56.74
CA GLN A 246 23.65 -18.09 -56.03
C GLN A 246 23.73 -19.08 -54.86
N TYR A 247 24.97 -19.39 -54.44
CA TYR A 247 25.25 -20.29 -53.31
C TYR A 247 25.49 -19.49 -52.03
N HIS A 248 24.47 -19.45 -51.18
CA HIS A 248 24.53 -18.82 -49.87
C HIS A 248 25.11 -19.78 -48.82
N ILE A 249 25.69 -19.23 -47.75
CA ILE A 249 26.23 -19.98 -46.62
C ILE A 249 25.32 -19.75 -45.42
N PHE A 250 25.03 -20.81 -44.66
CA PHE A 250 24.12 -20.75 -43.52
C PHE A 250 24.74 -21.39 -42.29
N GLY A 251 24.53 -20.77 -41.13
CA GLY A 251 24.78 -21.34 -39.81
C GLY A 251 23.58 -22.15 -39.31
N GLN A 252 23.84 -23.24 -38.61
CA GLN A 252 22.83 -24.10 -37.97
C GLN A 252 23.15 -24.31 -36.50
N SER A 253 22.08 -24.53 -35.73
CA SER A 253 22.12 -25.05 -34.37
C SER A 253 21.24 -26.32 -34.28
N TYR A 254 21.04 -26.84 -33.07
CA TYR A 254 20.24 -28.04 -32.81
C TYR A 254 19.20 -27.76 -31.71
N LEU A 255 17.99 -28.29 -31.90
CA LEU A 255 16.92 -28.30 -30.91
C LEU A 255 16.40 -29.74 -30.79
N ASN A 256 16.54 -30.35 -29.61
CA ASN A 256 16.13 -31.75 -29.37
C ASN A 256 16.64 -32.73 -30.44
N GLU A 257 17.93 -32.63 -30.79
CA GLU A 257 18.63 -33.36 -31.87
C GLU A 257 18.21 -33.02 -33.32
N GLU A 258 17.13 -32.27 -33.55
CA GLU A 258 16.75 -31.75 -34.88
C GLU A 258 17.63 -30.54 -35.28
N GLN A 259 18.03 -30.47 -36.56
CA GLN A 259 18.81 -29.34 -37.10
C GLN A 259 17.88 -28.25 -37.64
N TYR A 260 18.14 -26.99 -37.28
CA TYR A 260 17.46 -25.82 -37.84
C TYR A 260 18.47 -24.75 -38.28
N THR A 261 18.05 -23.87 -39.18
CA THR A 261 18.86 -22.81 -39.76
C THR A 261 18.78 -21.56 -38.89
N LEU A 262 19.93 -21.13 -38.36
CA LEU A 262 20.00 -20.06 -37.37
C LEU A 262 20.24 -18.68 -38.00
N VAL A 263 21.07 -18.60 -39.04
CA VAL A 263 21.49 -17.32 -39.66
C VAL A 263 22.13 -17.55 -41.04
N GLU A 264 22.02 -16.58 -41.95
CA GLU A 264 22.82 -16.52 -43.18
C GLU A 264 24.20 -15.89 -42.88
N ILE A 265 25.24 -16.34 -43.58
CA ILE A 265 26.64 -15.90 -43.42
C ILE A 265 27.14 -15.37 -44.77
N GLN A 266 27.33 -14.05 -44.87
CA GLN A 266 27.74 -13.34 -46.07
C GLN A 266 29.21 -12.90 -45.96
N PRO A 267 30.17 -13.59 -46.61
CA PRO A 267 31.58 -13.22 -46.58
C PRO A 267 31.84 -12.01 -47.49
N ILE A 268 32.06 -10.84 -46.90
CA ILE A 268 32.41 -9.59 -47.58
C ILE A 268 33.92 -9.35 -47.45
N PHE A 269 34.56 -8.91 -48.53
CA PHE A 269 35.97 -8.52 -48.49
C PHE A 269 36.10 -7.10 -47.94
N ASP A 270 36.77 -6.97 -46.80
CA ASP A 270 37.15 -5.68 -46.21
C ASP A 270 38.40 -5.17 -46.93
N PHE A 271 38.24 -4.07 -47.67
CA PHE A 271 39.31 -3.48 -48.48
C PHE A 271 40.37 -2.72 -47.66
N ASP A 272 40.04 -2.30 -46.43
CA ASP A 272 40.94 -1.56 -45.55
C ASP A 272 41.75 -2.52 -44.65
N ARG A 273 41.17 -3.67 -44.26
CA ARG A 273 41.85 -4.74 -43.52
C ARG A 273 42.53 -5.78 -44.42
N GLY A 274 42.05 -5.95 -45.65
CA GLY A 274 42.58 -6.92 -46.62
C GLY A 274 42.13 -8.37 -46.39
N GLU A 275 41.09 -8.58 -45.59
CA GLU A 275 40.58 -9.89 -45.16
C GLU A 275 39.09 -10.05 -45.47
N PHE A 276 38.55 -11.27 -45.33
CA PHE A 276 37.10 -11.50 -45.44
C PHE A 276 36.45 -11.42 -44.07
N LEU A 277 35.53 -10.47 -43.89
CA LEU A 277 34.62 -10.41 -42.75
C LEU A 277 33.32 -11.15 -43.08
N ASN A 278 32.84 -11.95 -42.13
CA ASN A 278 31.48 -12.51 -42.22
C ASN A 278 30.49 -11.48 -41.67
N ILE A 279 29.57 -11.01 -42.51
CA ILE A 279 28.33 -10.39 -42.04
C ILE A 279 27.31 -11.51 -41.78
N TYR A 280 26.56 -11.39 -40.70
CA TYR A 280 25.51 -12.33 -40.33
C TYR A 280 24.15 -11.65 -40.49
N THR A 281 23.15 -12.36 -41.01
CA THR A 281 21.79 -11.83 -41.12
C THR A 281 20.72 -12.92 -41.02
N ILE A 282 19.58 -12.61 -40.42
CA ILE A 282 18.40 -13.50 -40.38
C ILE A 282 17.55 -13.43 -41.66
N LYS A 283 17.95 -12.63 -42.67
CA LYS A 283 17.16 -12.35 -43.86
C LYS A 283 17.82 -12.89 -45.14
N ASP A 284 17.38 -14.07 -45.58
CA ASP A 284 17.80 -14.68 -46.86
C ASP A 284 16.72 -14.58 -47.97
N PRO A 285 17.09 -14.68 -49.26
CA PRO A 285 16.16 -14.59 -50.40
C PRO A 285 15.03 -15.63 -50.43
N ASP A 286 15.25 -16.82 -49.88
CA ASP A 286 14.28 -17.94 -49.89
C ASP A 286 13.50 -18.04 -48.57
N TYR A 287 13.76 -17.13 -47.62
CA TYR A 287 13.22 -17.07 -46.26
C TYR A 287 13.48 -18.33 -45.41
N ILE A 288 14.57 -19.05 -45.66
CA ILE A 288 14.94 -20.28 -44.96
C ILE A 288 15.12 -20.04 -43.46
N VAL A 289 15.83 -18.98 -43.06
CA VAL A 289 16.10 -18.71 -41.64
C VAL A 289 14.80 -18.45 -40.89
N ILE A 290 14.01 -17.48 -41.34
CA ILE A 290 12.77 -17.08 -40.65
C ILE A 290 11.62 -18.08 -40.78
N SER A 291 11.62 -18.94 -41.81
CA SER A 291 10.66 -20.06 -41.87
C SER A 291 11.03 -21.21 -40.93
N ASP A 292 12.33 -21.52 -40.75
CA ASP A 292 12.79 -22.44 -39.70
C ASP A 292 12.46 -21.88 -38.29
N TYR A 293 12.69 -20.58 -38.06
CA TYR A 293 12.30 -19.88 -36.81
C TYR A 293 10.79 -20.04 -36.54
N TRP A 294 9.94 -19.63 -37.48
CA TRP A 294 8.49 -19.74 -37.36
C TRP A 294 8.05 -21.18 -37.11
N SER A 295 8.68 -22.16 -37.77
CA SER A 295 8.37 -23.57 -37.57
C SER A 295 8.59 -24.06 -36.13
N VAL A 296 9.47 -23.42 -35.36
CA VAL A 296 9.66 -23.73 -33.93
C VAL A 296 8.78 -22.83 -33.07
N LEU A 297 8.88 -21.52 -33.25
CA LEU A 297 8.33 -20.51 -32.34
C LEU A 297 6.80 -20.51 -32.32
N SER A 298 6.15 -20.66 -33.48
CA SER A 298 4.69 -20.80 -33.56
C SER A 298 4.17 -22.08 -32.89
N ARG A 299 4.94 -23.19 -32.93
CA ARG A 299 4.62 -24.39 -32.15
C ARG A 299 4.75 -24.14 -30.65
N GLN A 300 5.73 -23.34 -30.20
CA GLN A 300 5.86 -23.01 -28.78
C GLN A 300 4.72 -22.12 -28.29
N ALA A 301 4.28 -21.13 -29.08
CA ALA A 301 3.09 -20.32 -28.80
C ALA A 301 1.86 -21.22 -28.59
N VAL A 302 1.55 -22.10 -29.55
CA VAL A 302 0.37 -22.99 -29.45
C VAL A 302 0.49 -24.01 -28.31
N LEU A 303 1.68 -24.58 -28.06
CA LEU A 303 1.90 -25.55 -26.99
C LEU A 303 1.80 -24.94 -25.58
N HIS A 304 2.27 -23.70 -25.39
CA HIS A 304 2.24 -23.03 -24.09
C HIS A 304 0.99 -22.19 -23.88
N GLY A 305 0.43 -21.54 -24.91
CA GLY A 305 -0.83 -20.80 -24.83
C GLY A 305 -2.00 -21.69 -24.43
N ALA A 306 -2.11 -22.91 -24.98
CA ALA A 306 -3.07 -23.90 -24.51
C ALA A 306 -2.80 -24.39 -23.06
N GLY A 307 -1.56 -24.22 -22.57
CA GLY A 307 -1.20 -24.43 -21.16
C GLY A 307 -1.65 -23.28 -20.26
N VAL A 308 -1.44 -22.03 -20.69
CA VAL A 308 -1.93 -20.81 -20.04
C VAL A 308 -3.46 -20.83 -19.97
N MET A 309 -4.17 -21.23 -21.04
CA MET A 309 -5.61 -21.46 -20.99
C MET A 309 -5.99 -22.53 -19.94
N LYS A 310 -5.25 -23.63 -19.85
CA LYS A 310 -5.54 -24.68 -18.85
C LYS A 310 -5.32 -24.18 -17.42
N LEU A 311 -4.25 -23.43 -17.18
CA LEU A 311 -4.01 -22.77 -15.90
C LEU A 311 -5.14 -21.78 -15.59
N PHE A 312 -5.53 -20.92 -16.55
CA PHE A 312 -6.62 -19.96 -16.38
C PHE A 312 -7.92 -20.64 -15.93
N PHE A 313 -8.35 -21.71 -16.61
CA PHE A 313 -9.60 -22.39 -16.24
C PHE A 313 -9.50 -23.16 -14.92
N ASP A 314 -8.32 -23.68 -14.56
CA ASP A 314 -8.07 -24.25 -13.22
C ASP A 314 -8.11 -23.17 -12.13
N GLU A 315 -7.56 -21.98 -12.38
CA GLU A 315 -7.59 -20.85 -11.44
C GLU A 315 -8.97 -20.20 -11.34
N VAL A 316 -9.75 -20.19 -12.43
CA VAL A 316 -11.18 -19.82 -12.46
C VAL A 316 -12.00 -20.77 -11.59
N GLU A 317 -11.82 -22.08 -11.73
CA GLU A 317 -12.62 -23.03 -10.94
C GLU A 317 -12.20 -23.00 -9.47
N ARG A 318 -10.89 -22.89 -9.19
CA ARG A 318 -10.35 -22.57 -7.86
C ARG A 318 -10.94 -21.27 -7.31
N GLU A 319 -11.15 -20.25 -8.13
CA GLU A 319 -11.75 -18.97 -7.72
C GLU A 319 -13.28 -19.08 -7.48
N ARG A 320 -13.99 -19.93 -8.23
CA ARG A 320 -15.39 -20.28 -7.95
C ARG A 320 -15.56 -21.11 -6.69
N GLU A 321 -14.56 -21.92 -6.32
CA GLU A 321 -14.53 -22.63 -5.04
C GLU A 321 -14.15 -21.72 -3.85
N THR A 322 -13.18 -20.81 -4.03
CA THR A 322 -12.54 -20.08 -2.92
C THR A 322 -12.97 -18.61 -2.75
N PHE A 323 -13.57 -17.98 -3.77
CA PHE A 323 -13.97 -16.57 -3.79
C PHE A 323 -12.83 -15.59 -3.43
N ALA A 324 -11.57 -15.98 -3.61
CA ALA A 324 -10.42 -15.24 -3.14
C ALA A 324 -10.27 -13.88 -3.87
N LEU A 325 -10.39 -13.87 -5.20
CA LEU A 325 -10.40 -12.68 -6.04
C LEU A 325 -11.74 -11.93 -5.96
N TYR A 326 -12.86 -12.61 -5.67
CA TYR A 326 -14.13 -11.96 -5.37
C TYR A 326 -14.04 -11.08 -4.11
N GLU A 327 -13.53 -11.64 -3.01
CA GLU A 327 -13.25 -10.88 -1.80
C GLU A 327 -12.15 -9.84 -2.05
N LYS A 328 -11.10 -10.16 -2.82
CA LYS A 328 -10.06 -9.18 -3.22
C LYS A 328 -10.68 -7.99 -3.93
N ASN A 329 -11.61 -8.22 -4.86
CA ASN A 329 -12.24 -7.18 -5.67
C ASN A 329 -13.17 -6.25 -4.88
N LYS A 330 -13.89 -6.73 -3.85
CA LYS A 330 -14.82 -5.88 -3.08
C LYS A 330 -14.15 -4.56 -2.66
N SER A 331 -14.78 -3.42 -2.95
CA SER A 331 -14.29 -2.13 -2.46
C SER A 331 -14.20 -2.11 -0.93
N PHE A 332 -13.44 -1.17 -0.35
CA PHE A 332 -13.35 -1.01 1.10
C PHE A 332 -14.74 -0.96 1.76
N PHE A 333 -15.66 -0.17 1.20
CA PHE A 333 -17.05 -0.11 1.67
C PHE A 333 -17.84 -1.42 1.48
N ALA A 334 -17.59 -2.17 0.40
CA ALA A 334 -18.23 -3.47 0.19
C ALA A 334 -17.69 -4.55 1.15
N LYS A 335 -16.41 -4.50 1.54
CA LYS A 335 -15.83 -5.35 2.59
C LYS A 335 -16.42 -5.03 3.97
N VAL A 336 -16.49 -3.74 4.32
CA VAL A 336 -17.14 -3.27 5.57
C VAL A 336 -18.61 -3.68 5.62
N ARG A 337 -19.37 -3.46 4.53
CA ARG A 337 -20.77 -3.90 4.41
C ARG A 337 -20.90 -5.43 4.48
N GLY A 338 -19.97 -6.17 3.87
CA GLY A 338 -19.94 -7.64 3.91
C GLY A 338 -19.73 -8.20 5.32
N ASN A 339 -18.81 -7.63 6.08
CA ASN A 339 -18.59 -7.99 7.48
C ASN A 339 -19.86 -7.74 8.33
N ILE A 340 -20.47 -6.56 8.20
CA ILE A 340 -21.74 -6.21 8.83
C ILE A 340 -22.87 -7.17 8.41
N ALA A 341 -22.98 -7.49 7.12
CA ALA A 341 -23.97 -8.44 6.61
C ALA A 341 -23.74 -9.88 7.11
N SER A 342 -22.48 -10.30 7.33
CA SER A 342 -22.16 -11.61 7.91
C SER A 342 -22.54 -11.71 9.40
N VAL A 343 -22.46 -10.59 10.13
CA VAL A 343 -22.99 -10.49 11.51
C VAL A 343 -24.50 -10.62 11.49
N PHE A 344 -25.21 -9.89 10.61
CA PHE A 344 -26.66 -10.04 10.44
C PHE A 344 -27.09 -11.41 9.91
N ALA A 345 -26.27 -12.09 9.09
CA ALA A 345 -26.51 -13.46 8.64
C ALA A 345 -26.42 -14.44 9.80
N LYS A 346 -25.40 -14.34 10.66
CA LYS A 346 -25.29 -15.12 11.90
C LYS A 346 -26.45 -14.83 12.87
N VAL A 347 -26.90 -13.58 12.97
CA VAL A 347 -28.12 -13.24 13.74
C VAL A 347 -29.35 -13.93 13.14
N ARG A 348 -29.56 -13.91 11.82
CA ARG A 348 -30.65 -14.67 11.16
C ARG A 348 -30.54 -16.18 11.35
N GLU A 349 -29.33 -16.74 11.31
CA GLU A 349 -29.09 -18.17 11.49
C GLU A 349 -29.34 -18.62 12.94
N ASN A 350 -28.94 -17.80 13.92
CA ASN A 350 -29.30 -17.96 15.32
C ASN A 350 -30.84 -17.89 15.52
N ILE A 351 -31.52 -16.90 14.94
CA ILE A 351 -32.99 -16.77 15.02
C ILE A 351 -33.70 -17.97 14.36
N ALA A 352 -33.22 -18.45 13.21
CA ALA A 352 -33.75 -19.64 12.54
C ALA A 352 -33.54 -20.91 13.38
N GLY A 353 -32.41 -21.01 14.08
CA GLY A 353 -32.11 -22.07 15.05
C GLY A 353 -33.01 -22.04 16.29
N VAL A 354 -33.51 -20.87 16.68
CA VAL A 354 -34.44 -20.69 17.82
C VAL A 354 -35.89 -21.05 17.45
N PHE A 355 -36.36 -20.74 16.23
CA PHE A 355 -37.79 -20.85 15.88
C PHE A 355 -38.18 -21.97 14.89
N GLY A 356 -37.24 -22.56 14.15
CA GLY A 356 -37.50 -23.70 13.26
C GLY A 356 -38.06 -23.33 11.88
N ALA A 357 -37.61 -24.07 10.86
CA ALA A 357 -37.64 -23.64 9.46
C ALA A 357 -38.95 -23.92 8.68
N SER A 358 -40.14 -23.62 9.24
CA SER A 358 -41.41 -24.10 8.66
C SER A 358 -42.56 -23.09 8.45
N ASN A 359 -42.41 -21.79 8.77
CA ASN A 359 -43.56 -20.85 8.73
C ASN A 359 -43.32 -19.47 8.07
N VAL A 360 -42.22 -19.25 7.33
CA VAL A 360 -41.93 -17.95 6.67
C VAL A 360 -42.14 -18.03 5.15
N SER A 361 -43.35 -18.37 4.72
CA SER A 361 -43.70 -18.42 3.28
C SER A 361 -45.18 -18.10 3.01
N GLY A 362 -45.51 -16.81 2.89
CA GLY A 362 -46.75 -16.37 2.24
C GLY A 362 -47.61 -15.36 3.00
N ILE A 363 -47.18 -14.09 3.02
CA ILE A 363 -48.10 -12.94 3.07
C ILE A 363 -47.66 -12.01 1.93
N GLY A 364 -48.60 -11.61 1.05
CA GLY A 364 -48.34 -10.81 -0.14
C GLY A 364 -49.31 -9.65 -0.28
N GLU A 365 -49.01 -8.72 -1.19
CA GLU A 365 -49.64 -7.40 -1.33
C GLU A 365 -51.18 -7.44 -1.47
N GLY A 366 -51.88 -6.57 -0.74
CA GLY A 366 -53.33 -6.38 -0.82
C GLY A 366 -53.81 -5.17 0.00
N SER A 367 -54.78 -4.40 -0.50
CA SER A 367 -55.17 -3.07 0.02
C SER A 367 -56.55 -3.04 0.72
N VAL A 368 -57.24 -1.88 0.69
CA VAL A 368 -58.63 -1.55 1.14
C VAL A 368 -58.90 -1.31 2.67
N PRO A 369 -59.99 -0.60 3.10
CA PRO A 369 -59.83 0.54 4.05
C PRO A 369 -60.88 0.71 5.19
N ALA A 370 -60.69 1.78 5.98
CA ALA A 370 -61.69 2.65 6.64
C ALA A 370 -62.81 2.11 7.59
N GLU A 371 -62.66 2.48 8.87
CA GLU A 371 -63.66 2.85 9.91
C GLU A 371 -64.58 1.84 10.66
N GLN A 372 -64.48 1.99 12.00
CA GLN A 372 -65.48 1.90 13.09
C GLN A 372 -65.88 0.58 13.79
N SER A 373 -65.62 0.60 15.11
CA SER A 373 -66.23 -0.09 16.28
C SER A 373 -66.24 -1.64 16.32
N ASP A 374 -66.27 -2.29 17.49
CA ASP A 374 -66.35 -1.82 18.89
C ASP A 374 -65.38 -2.61 19.80
N GLY A 375 -65.11 -2.15 21.02
CA GLY A 375 -63.95 -2.61 21.82
C GLY A 375 -64.12 -3.86 22.70
N GLY A 376 -63.02 -4.58 22.97
CA GLY A 376 -62.95 -5.59 24.05
C GLY A 376 -61.74 -6.54 24.02
N ALA A 377 -60.90 -6.48 25.07
CA ALA A 377 -59.74 -7.36 25.35
C ALA A 377 -58.56 -7.28 24.36
N SER A 378 -57.40 -7.84 24.75
CA SER A 378 -56.07 -7.38 24.32
C SER A 378 -55.04 -8.49 24.09
N ALA A 379 -54.05 -8.18 23.23
CA ALA A 379 -52.69 -8.71 23.20
C ALA A 379 -52.51 -10.25 23.01
N ASP A 380 -52.39 -10.67 21.74
CA ASP A 380 -51.59 -11.86 21.33
C ASP A 380 -51.18 -11.82 19.84
N LEU A 381 -51.08 -10.63 19.21
CA LEU A 381 -50.81 -10.47 17.76
C LEU A 381 -49.98 -9.23 17.39
N THR A 382 -49.45 -8.48 18.36
CA THR A 382 -48.69 -7.24 18.08
C THR A 382 -47.28 -7.52 17.58
N GLU A 383 -46.52 -8.39 18.24
CA GLU A 383 -45.10 -8.61 17.94
C GLU A 383 -44.84 -9.10 16.52
N ALA A 384 -45.68 -10.00 15.99
CA ALA A 384 -45.56 -10.48 14.61
C ALA A 384 -45.86 -9.39 13.57
N HIS A 385 -46.72 -8.42 13.88
CA HIS A 385 -46.99 -7.27 13.03
C HIS A 385 -45.91 -6.18 13.17
N GLU A 386 -45.37 -5.96 14.37
CA GLU A 386 -44.28 -5.00 14.60
C GLU A 386 -42.97 -5.50 14.00
N LEU A 387 -42.63 -6.79 14.11
CA LEU A 387 -41.45 -7.35 13.45
C LEU A 387 -41.59 -7.35 11.92
N ALA A 388 -42.80 -7.58 11.39
CA ALA A 388 -43.07 -7.42 9.96
C ALA A 388 -43.01 -5.95 9.51
N ALA A 389 -43.43 -4.99 10.34
CA ALA A 389 -43.30 -3.57 10.07
C ALA A 389 -41.83 -3.11 10.14
N VAL A 390 -41.03 -3.62 11.08
CA VAL A 390 -39.58 -3.38 11.15
C VAL A 390 -38.86 -3.99 9.95
N LEU A 391 -39.23 -5.20 9.50
CA LEU A 391 -38.73 -5.78 8.25
C LEU A 391 -39.12 -4.92 7.03
N ALA A 392 -40.37 -4.49 6.92
CA ALA A 392 -40.83 -3.63 5.83
C ALA A 392 -40.11 -2.26 5.84
N VAL A 393 -39.91 -1.64 7.01
CA VAL A 393 -39.17 -0.38 7.17
C VAL A 393 -37.67 -0.58 6.90
N LEU A 394 -37.08 -1.74 7.22
CA LEU A 394 -35.69 -2.04 6.88
C LEU A 394 -35.49 -2.34 5.39
N GLU A 395 -36.45 -3.01 4.74
CA GLU A 395 -36.44 -3.23 3.28
C GLU A 395 -36.75 -1.93 2.51
N GLU A 396 -37.66 -1.07 3.01
CA GLU A 396 -37.92 0.25 2.45
C GLU A 396 -36.73 1.20 2.65
N ASN A 397 -36.06 1.17 3.81
CA ASN A 397 -34.81 1.91 4.02
C ASN A 397 -33.66 1.36 3.17
N ALA A 398 -33.55 0.04 3.00
CA ALA A 398 -32.57 -0.56 2.08
C ALA A 398 -32.86 -0.19 0.61
N ALA A 399 -34.13 -0.11 0.22
CA ALA A 399 -34.55 0.36 -1.09
C ALA A 399 -34.35 1.88 -1.27
N LEU A 400 -34.50 2.68 -0.22
CA LEU A 400 -34.13 4.10 -0.19
C LEU A 400 -32.62 4.29 -0.32
N LEU A 401 -31.81 3.47 0.37
CA LEU A 401 -30.34 3.48 0.25
C LEU A 401 -29.88 3.01 -1.14
N ALA A 402 -30.55 2.00 -1.71
CA ALA A 402 -30.31 1.57 -3.08
C ALA A 402 -30.72 2.64 -4.10
N ARG A 403 -31.83 3.36 -3.86
CA ARG A 403 -32.27 4.49 -4.69
C ARG A 403 -31.35 5.70 -4.59
N SER A 404 -30.84 6.05 -3.41
CA SER A 404 -29.88 7.17 -3.28
C SER A 404 -28.54 6.85 -3.94
N VAL A 405 -28.07 5.60 -3.86
CA VAL A 405 -26.91 5.12 -4.64
C VAL A 405 -27.20 5.10 -6.14
N ALA A 406 -28.38 4.64 -6.59
CA ALA A 406 -28.76 4.68 -8.00
C ALA A 406 -28.91 6.12 -8.53
N VAL A 407 -29.34 7.08 -7.71
CA VAL A 407 -29.36 8.52 -8.04
C VAL A 407 -27.96 9.12 -8.12
N ALA A 408 -26.98 8.58 -7.37
CA ALA A 408 -25.58 8.94 -7.56
C ALA A 408 -25.04 8.39 -8.90
N GLN A 409 -25.31 7.12 -9.21
CA GLN A 409 -24.87 6.50 -10.48
C GLN A 409 -25.55 7.12 -11.73
N ALA A 410 -26.83 7.50 -11.63
CA ALA A 410 -27.55 8.14 -12.73
C ALA A 410 -26.98 9.53 -13.10
N ARG A 411 -26.32 10.23 -12.16
CA ARG A 411 -25.76 11.56 -12.38
C ARG A 411 -24.50 11.59 -13.24
N ASP A 412 -23.73 10.50 -13.30
CA ASP A 412 -22.66 10.36 -14.29
C ASP A 412 -23.22 9.91 -15.66
N GLY A 413 -24.31 9.13 -15.66
CA GLY A 413 -24.99 8.70 -16.89
C GLY A 413 -25.53 9.84 -17.75
N ASP A 414 -26.05 10.90 -17.12
CA ASP A 414 -26.57 12.10 -17.83
C ASP A 414 -25.47 12.96 -18.48
N ILE A 415 -24.18 12.75 -18.16
CA ILE A 415 -23.06 13.43 -18.82
C ILE A 415 -22.59 12.63 -20.06
N ALA A 416 -22.77 11.31 -20.07
CA ALA A 416 -22.32 10.42 -21.13
C ALA A 416 -23.16 10.46 -22.43
N GLN A 417 -24.24 11.24 -22.51
CA GLN A 417 -25.14 11.31 -23.68
C GLN A 417 -25.03 12.59 -24.53
N SER A 418 -24.11 13.51 -24.26
CA SER A 418 -23.95 14.74 -25.08
C SER A 418 -22.88 14.68 -26.18
N GLU A 419 -21.99 13.67 -26.19
CA GLU A 419 -20.86 13.61 -27.14
C GLU A 419 -20.77 12.27 -27.91
N SER A 420 -21.80 11.95 -28.71
CA SER A 420 -21.69 10.97 -29.80
C SER A 420 -22.51 11.36 -31.04
N ALA A 421 -21.91 12.21 -31.89
CA ALA A 421 -22.33 12.45 -33.27
C ALA A 421 -21.10 12.62 -34.16
N GLU A 422 -21.15 12.09 -35.38
CA GLU A 422 -19.96 11.75 -36.18
C GLU A 422 -19.31 12.92 -36.95
N ALA A 423 -18.09 12.68 -37.47
CA ALA A 423 -17.32 13.61 -38.29
C ALA A 423 -17.88 13.78 -39.72
N GLY A 424 -17.55 14.92 -40.39
CA GLY A 424 -18.09 15.21 -41.72
C GLY A 424 -17.49 16.41 -42.49
N ASP A 425 -16.17 16.40 -42.71
CA ASP A 425 -15.43 17.11 -43.78
C ASP A 425 -15.58 18.66 -44.01
N MET A 426 -14.81 19.20 -44.97
CA MET A 426 -14.44 20.62 -45.13
C MET A 426 -15.09 21.38 -46.30
N GLU A 427 -15.12 22.72 -46.15
CA GLU A 427 -15.31 23.79 -47.17
C GLU A 427 -16.73 23.88 -47.81
N ASP A 428 -17.29 25.05 -48.18
CA ASP A 428 -16.72 26.39 -48.45
C ASP A 428 -17.68 27.57 -48.07
N VAL A 429 -17.19 28.82 -48.19
CA VAL A 429 -17.73 30.17 -47.91
C VAL A 429 -18.90 30.58 -48.86
N PRO A 430 -19.91 31.47 -48.54
CA PRO A 430 -19.90 32.68 -47.67
C PRO A 430 -21.16 33.01 -46.79
N LEU A 431 -21.06 34.12 -46.02
CA LEU A 431 -22.17 34.88 -45.38
C LEU A 431 -23.09 35.58 -46.42
N PRO A 432 -24.40 35.79 -46.13
CA PRO A 432 -24.84 37.06 -45.50
C PRO A 432 -26.05 36.98 -44.54
N ASP A 433 -26.36 38.12 -43.89
CA ASP A 433 -27.35 38.35 -42.82
C ASP A 433 -28.82 37.97 -43.12
N GLY A 434 -29.60 37.58 -42.08
CA GLY A 434 -31.07 37.76 -42.11
C GLY A 434 -31.93 36.94 -41.13
N VAL A 435 -32.52 37.62 -40.15
CA VAL A 435 -33.52 37.16 -39.15
C VAL A 435 -34.74 36.39 -39.73
N ALA A 436 -35.26 35.41 -38.97
CA ALA A 436 -36.49 34.59 -39.17
C ALA A 436 -36.43 33.55 -40.31
N GLY A 437 -37.26 32.50 -40.35
CA GLY A 437 -38.28 31.99 -39.40
C GLY A 437 -39.28 31.04 -40.09
N ASP A 438 -39.80 30.05 -39.34
CA ASP A 438 -40.94 29.14 -39.63
C ASP A 438 -41.07 28.42 -41.00
N GLY A 439 -40.82 27.11 -41.01
CA GLY A 439 -41.92 26.13 -41.21
C GLY A 439 -42.09 25.35 -42.55
N LEU A 440 -42.39 24.05 -42.36
CA LEU A 440 -43.40 23.21 -43.06
C LEU A 440 -43.03 22.17 -44.16
N ASP A 441 -43.70 21.01 -43.99
CA ASP A 441 -44.29 20.03 -44.95
C ASP A 441 -43.47 18.95 -45.71
N ASP A 442 -43.60 17.72 -45.17
CA ASP A 442 -44.22 16.50 -45.77
C ASP A 442 -43.50 15.44 -46.65
N ALA A 443 -43.79 14.18 -46.27
CA ALA A 443 -44.09 12.97 -47.08
C ALA A 443 -42.96 12.22 -47.86
N ALA A 444 -43.00 10.88 -48.03
CA ALA A 444 -43.77 9.79 -47.37
C ALA A 444 -43.28 8.36 -47.79
N GLU A 445 -43.60 7.33 -46.98
CA GLU A 445 -43.80 5.88 -47.30
C GLU A 445 -42.68 5.02 -47.95
N GLY A 446 -42.48 3.72 -47.64
CA GLY A 446 -43.05 2.88 -46.56
C GLY A 446 -43.06 1.35 -46.83
N GLN A 447 -43.03 0.53 -45.74
CA GLN A 447 -43.53 -0.89 -45.62
C GLN A 447 -42.81 -2.01 -46.45
N ASP A 448 -42.83 -3.33 -46.15
CA ASP A 448 -43.19 -4.23 -45.00
C ASP A 448 -42.39 -5.57 -45.21
N THR A 449 -42.48 -6.77 -44.59
CA THR A 449 -43.35 -7.57 -43.66
C THR A 449 -42.43 -8.73 -43.14
N SER A 450 -42.39 -9.34 -41.94
CA SER A 450 -43.34 -9.82 -40.89
C SER A 450 -43.11 -11.33 -40.57
N GLY A 451 -43.08 -11.74 -39.28
CA GLY A 451 -43.27 -13.14 -38.78
C GLY A 451 -42.01 -14.05 -38.68
N GLY A 452 -41.96 -15.11 -37.84
CA GLY A 452 -42.88 -15.55 -36.77
C GLY A 452 -42.74 -17.06 -36.38
N PHE A 453 -43.04 -17.41 -35.12
CA PHE A 453 -43.07 -18.78 -34.49
C PHE A 453 -41.71 -19.52 -34.30
N VAL A 454 -41.46 -20.50 -33.41
CA VAL A 454 -41.90 -20.92 -32.03
C VAL A 454 -41.76 -22.47 -31.87
N TRP A 455 -41.55 -22.95 -30.61
CA TRP A 455 -41.59 -24.33 -30.05
C TRP A 455 -40.27 -25.05 -29.65
N VAL A 456 -40.40 -25.89 -28.63
CA VAL A 456 -39.40 -26.64 -27.81
C VAL A 456 -39.59 -28.18 -28.06
N PRO A 457 -39.19 -29.18 -27.24
CA PRO A 457 -38.05 -29.42 -26.32
C PRO A 457 -37.39 -30.84 -26.50
N LYS A 458 -36.59 -31.30 -25.51
CA LYS A 458 -36.34 -32.73 -25.11
C LYS A 458 -35.47 -33.63 -26.03
N ALA A 459 -34.82 -34.74 -25.57
CA ALA A 459 -34.34 -35.17 -24.24
C ALA A 459 -33.55 -36.52 -24.27
N THR A 460 -32.82 -36.82 -23.18
CA THR A 460 -32.73 -38.15 -22.50
C THR A 460 -31.88 -39.32 -23.07
N THR A 461 -30.80 -39.68 -22.32
CA THR A 461 -30.14 -41.03 -22.15
C THR A 461 -29.33 -41.63 -23.33
N LEU A 462 -28.29 -42.47 -23.14
CA LEU A 462 -28.23 -43.69 -22.29
C LEU A 462 -26.81 -44.14 -21.84
N TYR A 463 -26.78 -44.88 -20.71
CA TYR A 463 -25.74 -45.84 -20.25
C TYR A 463 -25.49 -46.97 -21.28
N PRO A 464 -24.35 -47.71 -21.31
CA PRO A 464 -23.61 -48.31 -20.17
C PRO A 464 -22.07 -48.14 -20.23
N GLY A 465 -21.22 -48.65 -19.31
CA GLY A 465 -21.42 -49.44 -18.07
C GLY A 465 -20.36 -50.56 -17.93
N PHE A 466 -20.29 -51.19 -16.73
CA PHE A 466 -19.25 -52.15 -16.26
C PHE A 466 -17.84 -51.57 -15.97
N GLY A 467 -17.13 -51.99 -14.92
CA GLY A 467 -17.57 -52.80 -13.77
C GLY A 467 -16.47 -53.54 -12.98
N GLY A 468 -16.60 -53.54 -11.64
CA GLY A 468 -15.88 -54.42 -10.71
C GLY A 468 -14.65 -53.79 -10.01
N GLY A 469 -14.39 -54.06 -8.72
CA GLY A 469 -15.26 -54.71 -7.73
C GLY A 469 -14.54 -55.34 -6.51
N GLY A 470 -14.69 -54.74 -5.33
CA GLY A 470 -14.34 -55.31 -4.01
C GLY A 470 -12.84 -55.21 -3.60
N GLY A 471 -12.49 -55.25 -2.32
CA GLY A 471 -13.35 -55.16 -1.12
C GLY A 471 -12.75 -55.79 0.16
N VAL A 472 -13.36 -55.44 1.31
CA VAL A 472 -13.19 -56.04 2.66
C VAL A 472 -11.94 -55.60 3.46
N SER A 473 -12.10 -55.59 4.80
CA SER A 473 -11.23 -55.02 5.83
C SER A 473 -10.45 -56.08 6.62
N THR A 474 -9.44 -55.65 7.41
CA THR A 474 -9.32 -55.88 8.87
C THR A 474 -8.03 -55.23 9.43
N ALA A 475 -7.87 -55.20 10.77
CA ALA A 475 -6.80 -54.48 11.48
C ALA A 475 -5.82 -55.43 12.22
N LEU A 476 -4.70 -54.88 12.72
CA LEU A 476 -3.90 -55.22 13.93
C LEU A 476 -2.36 -55.23 13.70
N GLY A 477 -1.59 -54.60 14.61
CA GLY A 477 -0.31 -55.17 15.09
C GLY A 477 0.99 -54.33 15.12
N LYS A 478 1.28 -53.75 16.30
CA LYS A 478 2.56 -53.45 17.01
C LYS A 478 3.85 -54.20 16.52
N LYS A 479 5.12 -53.80 16.81
CA LYS A 479 5.73 -53.18 18.02
C LYS A 479 7.25 -52.81 17.86
N GLY A 480 7.81 -51.94 18.74
CA GLY A 480 9.27 -51.81 19.08
C GLY A 480 9.91 -50.44 18.69
N THR A 481 10.62 -49.60 19.48
CA THR A 481 11.41 -49.61 20.78
C THR A 481 12.79 -50.31 20.72
N VAL A 482 13.91 -49.83 21.32
CA VAL A 482 14.25 -49.24 22.67
C VAL A 482 15.46 -48.23 22.53
N GLU A 483 15.77 -47.22 23.39
CA GLU A 483 16.64 -47.16 24.64
C GLU A 483 16.78 -45.64 25.04
N LEU A 484 16.59 -45.08 26.27
CA LEU A 484 17.18 -45.16 27.66
C LEU A 484 18.53 -44.39 27.83
N GLU A 485 18.93 -43.72 28.94
CA GLU A 485 18.59 -43.62 30.41
C GLU A 485 18.37 -42.11 30.84
N LEU A 486 17.94 -41.58 32.03
CA LEU A 486 18.09 -41.70 33.53
C LEU A 486 19.35 -40.95 34.13
N GLU A 487 19.44 -40.34 35.35
CA GLU A 487 18.85 -40.53 36.73
C GLU A 487 18.59 -39.21 37.57
N PRO A 488 18.08 -39.25 38.85
CA PRO A 488 17.70 -38.10 39.72
C PRO A 488 18.25 -38.06 41.21
N GLU A 489 17.61 -37.27 42.12
CA GLU A 489 17.74 -37.16 43.62
C GLU A 489 18.93 -36.32 44.22
N SER A 490 18.97 -35.84 45.50
CA SER A 490 18.22 -36.09 46.77
C SER A 490 18.03 -34.84 47.71
N ALA A 491 17.61 -35.02 48.99
CA ALA A 491 17.33 -33.98 50.03
C ALA A 491 18.51 -33.74 51.03
N ASP A 492 18.47 -33.23 52.28
CA ASP A 492 17.50 -33.13 53.44
C ASP A 492 17.86 -31.90 54.37
N GLU A 493 17.52 -31.80 55.68
CA GLU A 493 16.33 -31.17 56.30
C GLU A 493 16.66 -30.50 57.70
N SER A 494 15.80 -30.50 58.75
CA SER A 494 15.98 -30.03 60.18
C SER A 494 15.95 -28.50 60.51
N ASP A 495 15.48 -27.96 61.66
CA ASP A 495 14.93 -28.54 62.92
C ASP A 495 14.13 -27.53 63.84
N PHE A 496 13.03 -27.98 64.49
CA PHE A 496 12.59 -27.77 65.92
C PHE A 496 12.14 -26.36 66.46
N GLU A 497 11.27 -26.15 67.50
CA GLU A 497 10.56 -27.00 68.52
C GLU A 497 9.21 -26.32 69.06
N PRO A 498 8.59 -26.65 70.24
CA PRO A 498 7.20 -27.14 70.45
C PRO A 498 6.18 -26.06 70.95
N ASP A 499 5.09 -26.22 71.74
CA ASP A 499 4.45 -27.16 72.73
C ASP A 499 2.92 -26.74 72.83
N GLN A 500 1.84 -27.37 73.35
CA GLN A 500 1.33 -28.67 73.92
C GLN A 500 -0.24 -28.60 73.87
N GLU A 501 -1.15 -29.36 74.52
CA GLU A 501 -1.13 -30.35 75.64
C GLU A 501 -2.20 -31.49 75.43
N PRO A 502 -3.21 -31.84 76.29
CA PRO A 502 -3.98 -33.11 76.17
C PRO A 502 -5.41 -32.87 75.60
N ALA A 503 -6.38 -33.80 75.57
CA ALA A 503 -6.55 -35.19 76.05
C ALA A 503 -7.58 -35.88 75.11
N GLU A 504 -7.98 -37.16 75.17
CA GLU A 504 -7.52 -38.49 75.63
C GLU A 504 -8.65 -39.49 75.23
N GLU A 505 -8.37 -40.79 75.13
CA GLU A 505 -9.34 -41.82 74.67
C GLU A 505 -10.12 -42.51 75.83
N PRO A 506 -11.10 -43.39 75.50
CA PRO A 506 -10.93 -44.78 75.97
C PRO A 506 -11.48 -45.90 75.05
N GLU A 507 -10.70 -46.99 74.90
CA GLU A 507 -10.92 -48.36 75.44
C GLU A 507 -12.34 -49.04 75.34
N PRO A 508 -12.45 -50.40 75.35
CA PRO A 508 -13.09 -51.12 74.24
C PRO A 508 -14.31 -51.99 74.59
N ALA A 509 -14.72 -52.85 73.64
CA ALA A 509 -16.01 -53.55 73.59
C ALA A 509 -16.27 -54.66 74.65
N ALA A 510 -17.57 -54.90 74.93
CA ALA A 510 -18.08 -56.07 75.63
C ALA A 510 -19.50 -56.47 75.17
N GLU A 511 -19.76 -57.78 75.11
CA GLU A 511 -21.07 -58.43 74.88
C GLU A 511 -21.74 -58.80 76.25
N PRO A 512 -22.85 -59.59 76.36
CA PRO A 512 -24.06 -59.74 75.52
C PRO A 512 -25.40 -59.71 76.33
N GLU A 513 -26.55 -59.68 75.63
CA GLU A 513 -27.86 -60.28 76.01
C GLU A 513 -28.61 -59.75 77.29
N PRO A 514 -29.90 -60.14 77.60
CA PRO A 514 -30.77 -61.17 77.00
C PRO A 514 -32.26 -60.83 76.70
N GLU A 515 -32.85 -61.59 75.76
CA GLU A 515 -34.23 -62.17 75.71
C GLU A 515 -35.54 -61.33 75.88
N PRO A 516 -36.72 -61.80 75.37
CA PRO A 516 -36.96 -62.50 74.08
C PRO A 516 -38.32 -62.17 73.38
N SER A 517 -38.59 -62.86 72.25
CA SER A 517 -39.89 -63.37 71.75
C SER A 517 -40.64 -62.67 70.58
N ALA A 518 -41.30 -63.55 69.80
CA ALA A 518 -42.37 -63.35 68.79
C ALA A 518 -41.98 -63.13 67.30
N GLU A 519 -42.09 -64.22 66.54
CA GLU A 519 -42.26 -64.31 65.07
C GLU A 519 -43.71 -63.93 64.66
N PRO A 520 -44.08 -63.79 63.36
CA PRO A 520 -43.28 -63.76 62.13
C PRO A 520 -43.49 -62.48 61.28
N ASP A 521 -42.89 -62.44 60.08
CA ASP A 521 -42.81 -61.28 59.16
C ASP A 521 -44.17 -60.68 58.70
N PRO A 522 -44.26 -59.34 58.57
CA PRO A 522 -45.04 -58.66 57.55
C PRO A 522 -44.26 -58.58 56.21
N GLU A 523 -44.97 -58.36 55.11
CA GLU A 523 -44.39 -58.19 53.76
C GLU A 523 -43.51 -56.92 53.67
N PRO A 524 -42.48 -56.88 52.80
CA PRO A 524 -41.55 -55.76 52.73
C PRO A 524 -42.25 -54.45 52.37
N GLU A 525 -42.02 -53.41 53.19
CA GLU A 525 -42.34 -52.04 52.81
C GLU A 525 -41.47 -51.65 51.58
N PRO A 526 -42.01 -50.89 50.62
CA PRO A 526 -41.28 -50.56 49.41
C PRO A 526 -40.06 -49.71 49.75
N GLU A 527 -38.94 -49.99 49.08
CA GLU A 527 -37.86 -49.01 48.95
C GLU A 527 -38.49 -47.73 48.37
N LEU A 528 -38.38 -46.62 49.09
CA LEU A 528 -38.73 -45.33 48.51
C LEU A 528 -37.80 -45.11 47.32
N ASP A 529 -38.38 -44.90 46.14
CA ASP A 529 -37.61 -44.58 44.94
C ASP A 529 -36.62 -43.45 45.26
N PRO A 530 -35.33 -43.57 44.90
CA PRO A 530 -34.37 -42.50 45.14
C PRO A 530 -34.91 -41.25 44.46
N ASP A 531 -34.96 -40.15 45.20
CA ASP A 531 -35.49 -38.89 44.69
C ASP A 531 -34.67 -38.43 43.47
N THR A 532 -35.33 -38.40 42.30
CA THR A 532 -34.77 -37.98 41.01
C THR A 532 -35.30 -36.61 40.58
N THR A 533 -35.80 -35.80 41.51
CA THR A 533 -36.61 -34.60 41.22
C THR A 533 -35.77 -33.35 41.49
N PRO A 534 -35.09 -32.79 40.46
CA PRO A 534 -34.23 -31.63 40.69
C PRO A 534 -35.03 -30.41 41.16
N PRO A 535 -34.40 -29.49 41.94
CA PRO A 535 -35.02 -28.23 42.32
C PRO A 535 -35.49 -27.41 41.11
N ASP A 536 -36.47 -26.53 41.33
CA ASP A 536 -36.82 -25.50 40.33
C ASP A 536 -35.60 -24.65 39.96
N THR A 537 -35.62 -24.04 38.78
CA THR A 537 -34.53 -23.16 38.34
C THR A 537 -34.49 -21.89 39.21
N PRO A 538 -33.36 -21.54 39.85
CA PRO A 538 -33.24 -20.28 40.57
C PRO A 538 -33.35 -19.08 39.61
N GLU A 539 -33.97 -17.99 40.05
CA GLU A 539 -34.08 -16.74 39.30
C GLU A 539 -32.84 -15.86 39.57
N LEU A 540 -32.17 -15.32 38.54
CA LEU A 540 -30.92 -14.54 38.68
C LEU A 540 -31.12 -13.03 38.50
N PHE A 541 -31.01 -12.32 39.61
CA PHE A 541 -31.02 -10.87 39.72
C PHE A 541 -29.58 -10.34 39.76
N VAL A 542 -29.37 -9.18 39.15
CA VAL A 542 -28.11 -8.43 39.23
C VAL A 542 -28.49 -6.97 39.42
N ALA A 543 -28.03 -6.38 40.52
CA ALA A 543 -28.47 -5.06 40.96
C ALA A 543 -28.11 -3.98 39.93
N GLY A 544 -29.10 -3.19 39.54
CA GLY A 544 -28.94 -2.09 38.58
C GLY A 544 -29.16 -2.45 37.11
N CYS A 545 -29.32 -3.74 36.77
CA CYS A 545 -29.72 -4.18 35.42
C CYS A 545 -31.17 -3.81 35.04
N GLU A 546 -31.99 -3.56 36.05
CA GLU A 546 -33.45 -3.45 35.95
C GLU A 546 -33.91 -2.24 35.13
N ASP A 547 -33.02 -1.24 34.94
CA ASP A 547 -33.26 -0.02 34.16
C ASP A 547 -32.55 0.01 32.78
N PHE A 548 -31.88 -1.09 32.37
CA PHE A 548 -31.12 -1.16 31.11
C PHE A 548 -31.74 -2.17 30.14
N LEU A 549 -32.59 -1.67 29.24
CA LEU A 549 -33.13 -2.44 28.12
C LEU A 549 -32.06 -2.59 27.03
N SER A 550 -31.29 -3.68 27.10
CA SER A 550 -30.43 -4.19 26.02
C SER A 550 -30.58 -5.71 25.96
N ASP A 551 -31.03 -6.22 24.82
CA ASP A 551 -31.49 -7.60 24.68
C ASP A 551 -30.37 -8.64 24.89
N ASP A 552 -29.11 -8.26 24.70
CA ASP A 552 -27.96 -9.17 24.70
C ASP A 552 -27.13 -9.19 26.02
N ALA A 553 -27.25 -8.19 26.90
CA ALA A 553 -26.56 -8.15 28.22
C ALA A 553 -27.01 -6.98 29.10
N CYS A 554 -26.84 -7.14 30.41
CA CYS A 554 -26.95 -6.04 31.37
C CYS A 554 -25.69 -5.14 31.35
N LEU A 555 -25.89 -3.81 31.36
CA LEU A 555 -24.85 -2.84 31.65
C LEU A 555 -24.89 -2.45 33.14
N VAL A 556 -23.75 -2.41 33.81
CA VAL A 556 -23.58 -1.99 35.20
C VAL A 556 -22.71 -0.73 35.25
N ILE A 557 -23.13 0.25 36.05
CA ILE A 557 -22.35 1.47 36.28
C ILE A 557 -21.36 1.21 37.42
N GLY A 558 -20.06 1.22 37.12
CA GLY A 558 -18.98 0.90 38.05
C GLY A 558 -18.19 -0.34 37.62
N THR A 559 -17.43 -0.91 38.56
CA THR A 559 -16.63 -2.14 38.39
C THR A 559 -17.01 -3.26 39.36
N GLU A 560 -18.07 -3.08 40.15
CA GLU A 560 -18.55 -4.06 41.12
C GLU A 560 -20.08 -4.03 41.18
N PHE A 561 -20.71 -5.19 41.36
CA PHE A 561 -22.15 -5.31 41.52
C PHE A 561 -22.56 -6.47 42.42
N LEU A 562 -23.79 -6.41 42.94
CA LEU A 562 -24.42 -7.50 43.68
C LEU A 562 -25.20 -8.39 42.72
N ALA A 563 -24.79 -9.65 42.59
CA ALA A 563 -25.63 -10.71 42.03
C ALA A 563 -26.41 -11.38 43.18
N SER A 564 -27.69 -11.68 42.95
CA SER A 564 -28.53 -12.39 43.92
C SER A 564 -29.52 -13.31 43.22
N TRP A 565 -29.95 -14.37 43.88
CA TRP A 565 -30.84 -15.36 43.31
C TRP A 565 -31.86 -15.88 44.32
N THR A 566 -33.00 -16.36 43.84
CA THR A 566 -33.97 -17.05 44.70
C THR A 566 -33.40 -18.38 45.21
N LYS A 567 -33.89 -18.83 46.36
CA LYS A 567 -33.73 -20.22 46.81
C LYS A 567 -35.01 -21.00 46.53
N PRO A 568 -35.02 -21.91 45.55
CA PRO A 568 -36.11 -22.85 45.32
C PRO A 568 -36.43 -23.72 46.55
N ALA A 569 -37.55 -24.43 46.48
CA ALA A 569 -37.77 -25.61 47.31
C ALA A 569 -36.71 -26.70 47.01
N ASP A 570 -36.53 -27.65 47.93
CA ASP A 570 -35.55 -28.76 47.89
C ASP A 570 -34.06 -28.41 47.68
N THR A 571 -33.69 -27.15 47.46
CA THR A 571 -32.28 -26.77 47.28
C THR A 571 -31.49 -26.95 48.57
N ASP A 572 -30.38 -27.71 48.53
CA ASP A 572 -29.34 -27.71 49.54
C ASP A 572 -28.34 -26.58 49.26
N TYR A 573 -27.58 -26.70 48.17
CA TYR A 573 -26.57 -25.74 47.71
C TYR A 573 -26.75 -25.33 46.24
N PHE A 574 -26.03 -24.30 45.81
CA PHE A 574 -25.97 -23.81 44.43
C PHE A 574 -24.60 -24.03 43.80
N LEU A 575 -24.58 -24.19 42.48
CA LEU A 575 -23.38 -24.14 41.64
C LEU A 575 -23.36 -22.79 40.92
N LEU A 576 -22.47 -21.89 41.35
CA LEU A 576 -22.20 -20.60 40.73
C LEU A 576 -21.05 -20.77 39.72
N THR A 577 -21.24 -20.25 38.51
CA THR A 577 -20.18 -20.15 37.49
C THR A 577 -19.97 -18.69 37.14
N ILE A 578 -18.70 -18.25 37.09
CA ILE A 578 -18.29 -16.93 36.59
C ILE A 578 -17.23 -17.17 35.52
N ASP A 579 -17.52 -16.83 34.26
CA ASP A 579 -16.59 -16.98 33.11
C ASP A 579 -15.96 -18.39 32.98
N GLY A 580 -16.76 -19.43 33.29
CA GLY A 580 -16.37 -20.83 33.29
C GLY A 580 -15.70 -21.33 34.58
N VAL A 581 -15.38 -20.46 35.53
CA VAL A 581 -14.88 -20.83 36.87
C VAL A 581 -16.06 -21.20 37.77
N VAL A 582 -16.07 -22.44 38.26
CA VAL A 582 -17.18 -23.03 39.03
C VAL A 582 -16.88 -23.05 40.54
N ALA A 583 -17.86 -22.66 41.35
CA ALA A 583 -17.83 -22.77 42.82
C ALA A 583 -19.19 -23.18 43.39
N SER A 584 -19.19 -24.01 44.45
CA SER A 584 -20.38 -24.35 45.22
C SER A 584 -20.63 -23.35 46.35
N THR A 585 -21.88 -22.95 46.58
CA THR A 585 -22.24 -22.00 47.66
C THR A 585 -23.63 -22.27 48.24
N ILE A 586 -23.84 -21.96 49.52
CA ILE A 586 -25.17 -21.94 50.17
C ILE A 586 -25.75 -20.53 50.29
N ALA A 587 -25.02 -19.50 49.84
CA ALA A 587 -25.50 -18.13 49.80
C ALA A 587 -26.50 -17.92 48.66
N THR A 588 -27.38 -16.92 48.81
CA THR A 588 -28.33 -16.47 47.78
C THR A 588 -27.87 -15.17 47.10
N SER A 589 -26.61 -14.79 47.28
CA SER A 589 -25.98 -13.62 46.65
C SER A 589 -24.45 -13.65 46.74
N THR A 590 -23.82 -12.87 45.87
CA THR A 590 -22.38 -12.52 45.96
C THR A 590 -22.14 -11.15 45.34
N THR A 591 -21.12 -10.43 45.82
CA THR A 591 -20.52 -9.35 45.03
C THR A 591 -19.67 -9.98 43.92
N VAL A 592 -19.68 -9.36 42.74
CA VAL A 592 -18.80 -9.70 41.61
C VAL A 592 -18.06 -8.42 41.21
N SER A 593 -16.75 -8.52 41.06
CA SER A 593 -15.87 -7.41 40.66
C SER A 593 -15.26 -7.71 39.29
N VAL A 594 -15.44 -6.79 38.34
CA VAL A 594 -15.09 -6.95 36.91
C VAL A 594 -14.37 -5.68 36.45
N ALA A 595 -13.45 -5.78 35.49
CA ALA A 595 -12.68 -4.62 35.04
C ALA A 595 -13.54 -3.60 34.26
N ASP A 596 -13.05 -2.37 34.19
CA ASP A 596 -13.78 -1.25 33.56
C ASP A 596 -13.80 -1.41 32.04
N GLY A 597 -15.00 -1.51 31.46
CA GLY A 597 -15.25 -1.84 30.05
C GLY A 597 -15.47 -3.33 29.75
N GLU A 598 -15.15 -4.23 30.69
CA GLU A 598 -15.15 -5.68 30.45
C GLU A 598 -16.53 -6.35 30.61
N THR A 599 -16.64 -7.55 30.05
CA THR A 599 -17.84 -8.40 30.10
C THR A 599 -17.58 -9.68 30.88
N THR A 600 -18.53 -10.08 31.73
CA THR A 600 -18.57 -11.37 32.43
C THR A 600 -19.87 -12.13 32.11
N VAL A 601 -19.84 -13.45 32.17
CA VAL A 601 -21.03 -14.31 32.13
C VAL A 601 -21.18 -15.02 33.46
N LEU A 602 -22.27 -14.70 34.16
CA LEU A 602 -22.71 -15.38 35.37
C LEU A 602 -23.67 -16.50 35.02
N SER A 603 -23.56 -17.65 35.70
CA SER A 603 -24.54 -18.73 35.64
C SER A 603 -24.76 -19.33 37.02
N ILE A 604 -26.01 -19.67 37.35
CA ILE A 604 -26.38 -20.24 38.66
C ILE A 604 -27.38 -21.40 38.47
N ALA A 605 -27.13 -22.50 39.16
CA ALA A 605 -28.00 -23.67 39.23
C ALA A 605 -28.10 -24.17 40.68
N ALA A 606 -29.16 -24.91 41.01
CA ALA A 606 -29.43 -25.46 42.33
C ALA A 606 -29.23 -26.99 42.35
N TYR A 607 -28.73 -27.50 43.48
CA TYR A 607 -28.66 -28.92 43.81
C TYR A 607 -29.56 -29.22 45.01
N ASP A 608 -30.21 -30.38 45.01
CA ASP A 608 -30.86 -30.95 46.20
C ASP A 608 -29.89 -31.78 47.05
N ALA A 609 -30.39 -32.35 48.16
CA ALA A 609 -29.64 -33.25 49.03
C ALA A 609 -29.47 -34.69 48.46
N SER A 610 -30.18 -35.02 47.37
CA SER A 610 -30.13 -36.30 46.66
C SER A 610 -29.04 -36.31 45.58
N GLY A 611 -28.61 -35.13 45.13
CA GLY A 611 -27.60 -34.90 44.11
C GLY A 611 -28.16 -34.53 42.72
N ASN A 612 -29.46 -34.27 42.56
CA ASN A 612 -30.00 -33.83 41.26
C ASN A 612 -29.75 -32.32 41.07
N LEU A 613 -29.62 -31.93 39.79
CA LEU A 613 -29.23 -30.58 39.36
C LEU A 613 -30.37 -29.91 38.59
N SER A 614 -30.75 -28.70 39.00
CA SER A 614 -31.68 -27.85 38.24
C SER A 614 -31.08 -27.43 36.89
N SER A 615 -31.91 -26.96 35.97
CA SER A 615 -31.41 -26.14 34.86
C SER A 615 -30.63 -24.93 35.41
N ALA A 616 -29.60 -24.49 34.67
CA ALA A 616 -28.87 -23.27 34.99
C ALA A 616 -29.52 -22.06 34.31
N VAL A 617 -29.62 -20.94 35.03
CA VAL A 617 -29.91 -19.63 34.42
C VAL A 617 -28.61 -18.85 34.26
N SER A 618 -28.45 -18.12 33.15
CA SER A 618 -27.26 -17.34 32.86
C SER A 618 -27.58 -15.88 32.56
N LYS A 619 -26.65 -14.98 32.87
CA LYS A 619 -26.80 -13.53 32.64
C LYS A 619 -25.44 -12.91 32.30
N THR A 620 -25.36 -12.34 31.10
CA THR A 620 -24.21 -11.55 30.65
C THR A 620 -24.26 -10.17 31.32
N VAL A 621 -23.15 -9.72 31.89
CA VAL A 621 -23.02 -8.41 32.56
C VAL A 621 -21.77 -7.69 32.04
N VAL A 622 -21.91 -6.41 31.72
CA VAL A 622 -20.83 -5.53 31.27
C VAL A 622 -20.64 -4.43 32.31
N THR A 623 -19.43 -4.19 32.79
CA THR A 623 -19.13 -3.11 33.75
C THR A 623 -18.53 -1.90 33.06
N ASN A 624 -19.02 -0.69 33.35
CA ASN A 624 -18.42 0.55 32.87
C ASN A 624 -18.61 1.69 33.88
N ARG A 625 -17.54 2.40 34.25
CA ARG A 625 -17.58 3.52 35.22
C ARG A 625 -18.18 4.80 34.67
N MET A 626 -18.05 5.03 33.36
CA MET A 626 -18.52 6.24 32.66
C MET A 626 -19.09 5.82 31.28
N PRO A 627 -20.22 5.08 31.23
CA PRO A 627 -20.76 4.56 29.97
C PRO A 627 -21.27 5.67 29.05
N ILE A 628 -21.67 6.81 29.64
CA ILE A 628 -22.07 8.03 28.95
C ILE A 628 -21.30 9.20 29.59
N VAL A 629 -20.75 10.08 28.77
CA VAL A 629 -20.01 11.28 29.20
C VAL A 629 -20.54 12.54 28.53
N ILE A 630 -20.42 13.70 29.19
CA ILE A 630 -20.73 15.02 28.61
C ILE A 630 -19.59 15.39 27.66
N ASN A 631 -19.86 15.54 26.36
CA ASN A 631 -18.84 15.59 25.32
C ASN A 631 -18.53 17.01 24.80
N GLU A 632 -19.57 17.78 24.45
CA GLU A 632 -19.44 19.12 23.89
C GLU A 632 -20.55 20.05 24.44
N ILE A 633 -20.23 21.33 24.66
CA ILE A 633 -21.13 22.33 25.27
C ILE A 633 -21.03 23.68 24.53
N ALA A 634 -22.15 24.18 24.02
CA ALA A 634 -22.27 25.45 23.32
C ALA A 634 -22.97 26.55 24.15
N TRP A 635 -22.48 26.78 25.37
CA TRP A 635 -23.03 27.75 26.34
C TRP A 635 -23.14 29.20 25.87
N MET A 636 -22.56 29.53 24.71
CA MET A 636 -22.53 30.88 24.15
C MET A 636 -23.52 31.10 23.01
N GLY A 637 -24.24 30.06 22.58
CA GLY A 637 -25.06 30.04 21.35
C GLY A 637 -24.26 30.09 20.05
N THR A 638 -24.93 29.99 18.90
CA THR A 638 -24.30 30.05 17.56
C THR A 638 -23.92 31.48 17.13
N GLY A 639 -23.51 31.68 15.88
CA GLY A 639 -23.40 33.00 15.28
C GLY A 639 -24.74 33.66 14.90
N ALA A 640 -25.82 32.89 14.79
CA ALA A 640 -27.15 33.36 14.41
C ALA A 640 -27.89 34.00 15.60
N SER A 641 -27.99 33.30 16.72
CA SER A 641 -28.56 33.81 17.95
C SER A 641 -27.82 33.29 19.20
N SER A 642 -28.05 33.94 20.35
CA SER A 642 -27.51 33.54 21.65
C SER A 642 -28.50 32.71 22.48
N ALA A 643 -29.58 32.21 21.87
CA ALA A 643 -30.44 31.17 22.44
C ALA A 643 -30.07 29.77 21.91
N ASP A 644 -29.30 29.72 20.82
CA ASP A 644 -28.98 28.55 20.01
C ASP A 644 -27.89 27.69 20.70
N GLU A 645 -28.19 27.29 21.93
CA GLU A 645 -27.30 26.56 22.84
C GLU A 645 -27.59 25.06 22.75
N TRP A 646 -26.53 24.25 22.68
CA TRP A 646 -26.62 22.80 22.75
C TRP A 646 -25.68 22.20 23.80
N ILE A 647 -26.03 20.98 24.24
CA ILE A 647 -25.20 20.12 25.07
C ILE A 647 -25.20 18.73 24.44
N GLU A 648 -24.04 18.10 24.35
CA GLU A 648 -23.91 16.77 23.77
C GLU A 648 -23.44 15.74 24.81
N LEU A 649 -24.00 14.53 24.71
CA LEU A 649 -23.52 13.34 25.41
C LEU A 649 -22.92 12.34 24.41
N LYS A 650 -21.91 11.58 24.85
CA LYS A 650 -21.24 10.51 24.08
C LYS A 650 -21.40 9.18 24.81
N ASN A 651 -21.88 8.15 24.11
CA ASN A 651 -21.88 6.77 24.57
C ASN A 651 -20.52 6.13 24.29
N ARG A 652 -19.87 5.62 25.33
CA ARG A 652 -18.57 4.94 25.27
C ARG A 652 -18.67 3.41 25.17
N THR A 653 -19.88 2.87 25.16
CA THR A 653 -20.13 1.43 25.08
C THR A 653 -20.42 0.99 23.64
N ASN A 654 -20.15 -0.28 23.36
CA ASN A 654 -20.48 -0.94 22.08
C ASN A 654 -21.97 -1.34 21.96
N ARG A 655 -22.85 -0.77 22.80
CA ARG A 655 -24.28 -1.08 22.91
C ARG A 655 -25.08 0.23 22.89
N ALA A 656 -26.30 0.19 22.34
CA ALA A 656 -27.21 1.31 22.51
C ALA A 656 -27.67 1.42 23.98
N ILE A 657 -27.94 2.63 24.46
CA ILE A 657 -28.47 2.87 25.82
C ILE A 657 -29.77 3.68 25.69
N SER A 658 -30.86 3.15 26.24
CA SER A 658 -32.14 3.86 26.36
C SER A 658 -32.20 4.71 27.63
N PHE A 659 -32.83 5.87 27.51
CA PHE A 659 -33.20 6.77 28.61
C PHE A 659 -34.67 6.63 29.03
N ASP A 660 -35.46 5.80 28.34
CA ASP A 660 -36.93 5.75 28.41
C ASP A 660 -37.49 5.23 29.75
N SER A 661 -36.63 4.72 30.63
CA SER A 661 -36.95 4.48 32.04
C SER A 661 -37.27 5.76 32.82
N GLY A 662 -36.97 6.95 32.27
CA GLY A 662 -37.15 8.25 32.94
C GLY A 662 -36.19 8.47 34.10
N ALA A 663 -35.22 7.57 34.29
CA ALA A 663 -34.23 7.62 35.36
C ALA A 663 -33.10 8.64 35.12
N TRP A 664 -32.93 9.11 33.88
CA TRP A 664 -31.75 9.87 33.46
C TRP A 664 -32.02 11.38 33.41
N PHE A 665 -31.12 12.16 34.04
CA PHE A 665 -31.21 13.62 34.08
C PHE A 665 -29.86 14.29 33.84
N LEU A 666 -29.89 15.42 33.15
CA LEU A 666 -28.81 16.38 33.04
C LEU A 666 -29.19 17.64 33.83
N ARG A 667 -28.40 17.99 34.87
CA ARG A 667 -28.68 19.12 35.75
C ARG A 667 -27.50 20.07 35.88
N ALA A 668 -27.77 21.37 35.96
CA ALA A 668 -26.83 22.34 36.52
C ALA A 668 -26.91 22.36 38.05
N THR A 669 -25.82 22.75 38.71
CA THR A 669 -25.70 22.77 40.18
C THR A 669 -26.57 23.85 40.86
N ASP A 670 -27.04 24.87 40.14
CA ASP A 670 -28.05 25.84 40.60
C ASP A 670 -29.50 25.39 40.31
N GLY A 671 -29.66 24.27 39.57
CA GLY A 671 -30.93 23.63 39.25
C GLY A 671 -31.60 24.12 37.95
N ALA A 672 -30.90 24.82 37.05
CA ALA A 672 -31.41 25.12 35.71
C ALA A 672 -30.24 25.21 34.68
N PRO A 673 -30.13 24.29 33.70
CA PRO A 673 -31.05 23.20 33.33
C PRO A 673 -31.31 22.14 34.41
N SER A 674 -32.46 21.47 34.28
CA SER A 674 -32.87 20.28 35.03
C SER A 674 -33.64 19.35 34.08
N THR A 675 -32.93 18.88 33.05
CA THR A 675 -33.49 18.21 31.87
C THR A 675 -33.60 16.70 32.08
N PRO A 676 -34.79 16.07 32.00
CA PRO A 676 -34.91 14.63 31.84
C PRO A 676 -34.47 14.22 30.43
N LEU A 677 -33.86 13.05 30.29
CA LEU A 677 -33.47 12.46 29.00
C LEU A 677 -34.49 11.41 28.54
N SER A 678 -34.58 11.17 27.23
CA SER A 678 -35.53 10.23 26.61
C SER A 678 -35.02 9.68 25.28
N GLY A 679 -35.56 8.57 24.79
CA GLY A 679 -35.07 7.91 23.59
C GLY A 679 -33.75 7.18 23.80
N ILE A 680 -32.97 6.99 22.73
CA ILE A 680 -31.84 6.07 22.69
C ILE A 680 -30.58 6.78 22.19
N ILE A 681 -29.46 6.62 22.90
CA ILE A 681 -28.11 6.96 22.39
C ILE A 681 -27.47 5.71 21.75
N PRO A 682 -27.11 5.72 20.44
CA PRO A 682 -26.56 4.54 19.76
C PRO A 682 -25.23 4.04 20.34
N ALA A 683 -24.85 2.81 20.02
CA ALA A 683 -23.53 2.24 20.32
C ALA A 683 -22.40 3.12 19.76
N GLY A 684 -21.46 3.55 20.60
CA GLY A 684 -20.41 4.53 20.24
C GLY A 684 -20.94 5.90 19.78
N GLY A 685 -22.24 6.17 19.91
CA GLY A 685 -22.94 7.29 19.32
C GLY A 685 -22.92 8.57 20.17
N TYR A 686 -23.47 9.62 19.57
CA TYR A 686 -23.66 10.93 20.18
C TYR A 686 -25.16 11.17 20.43
N TYR A 687 -25.48 12.03 21.40
CA TYR A 687 -26.84 12.47 21.70
C TYR A 687 -26.83 13.99 21.91
N LEU A 688 -27.39 14.70 20.94
CA LEU A 688 -27.42 16.16 20.85
C LEU A 688 -28.70 16.71 21.47
N ILE A 689 -28.54 17.61 22.44
CA ILE A 689 -29.65 18.27 23.14
C ILE A 689 -29.65 19.75 22.76
N GLU A 690 -30.69 20.21 22.07
CA GLU A 690 -30.88 21.61 21.67
C GLU A 690 -31.92 22.31 22.55
N ARG A 691 -31.77 23.63 22.72
CA ARG A 691 -32.51 24.39 23.74
C ARG A 691 -33.92 24.82 23.35
N THR A 692 -34.15 25.21 22.10
CA THR A 692 -35.35 26.00 21.71
C THR A 692 -36.20 25.35 20.63
N ASP A 693 -35.53 24.83 19.61
CA ASP A 693 -36.00 24.38 18.31
C ASP A 693 -34.96 23.38 17.77
N ASP A 694 -35.24 22.72 16.64
CA ASP A 694 -34.31 21.81 15.92
C ASP A 694 -33.49 22.58 14.86
N ASP A 695 -33.34 23.90 15.04
CA ASP A 695 -32.72 24.84 14.10
C ASP A 695 -31.34 25.35 14.61
N THR A 696 -30.87 24.92 15.79
CA THR A 696 -29.61 25.41 16.36
C THR A 696 -28.40 24.89 15.57
N VAL A 697 -28.39 23.59 15.27
CA VAL A 697 -27.53 22.96 14.25
C VAL A 697 -28.42 22.56 13.07
N SER A 698 -28.85 23.56 12.30
CA SER A 698 -29.90 23.50 11.25
C SER A 698 -29.74 22.46 10.11
N ASP A 699 -28.63 21.75 10.05
CA ASP A 699 -28.33 20.65 9.12
C ASP A 699 -28.09 19.28 9.81
N ILE A 700 -28.22 19.22 11.15
CA ILE A 700 -28.04 18.01 11.97
C ILE A 700 -29.08 18.00 13.12
N SER A 701 -30.24 17.37 12.89
CA SER A 701 -31.30 17.27 13.90
C SER A 701 -30.82 16.74 15.26
N ALA A 702 -31.32 17.35 16.32
CA ALA A 702 -31.14 16.97 17.71
C ALA A 702 -31.83 15.64 18.03
N ASP A 703 -31.38 14.99 19.10
CA ASP A 703 -32.06 13.82 19.67
C ASP A 703 -33.06 14.22 20.76
N LEU A 704 -32.93 15.45 21.29
CA LEU A 704 -33.86 16.07 22.22
C LEU A 704 -33.85 17.60 22.11
N VAL A 705 -34.97 18.20 21.70
CA VAL A 705 -35.21 19.65 21.79
C VAL A 705 -35.95 19.96 23.09
N THR A 706 -35.34 20.74 24.00
CA THR A 706 -35.92 20.99 25.33
C THR A 706 -35.39 22.26 26.01
N PRO A 707 -36.26 23.11 26.60
CA PRO A 707 -35.83 24.35 27.24
C PRO A 707 -34.95 24.09 28.46
N PHE A 708 -33.67 24.50 28.37
CA PHE A 708 -32.71 24.49 29.46
C PHE A 708 -33.20 25.36 30.63
N SER A 709 -33.97 24.76 31.52
CA SER A 709 -34.77 25.44 32.55
C SER A 709 -34.92 24.56 33.78
N GLY A 710 -35.38 25.14 34.89
CA GLY A 710 -35.54 24.43 36.15
C GLY A 710 -35.75 25.37 37.34
N SER A 711 -35.35 24.95 38.53
CA SER A 711 -35.60 25.68 39.78
C SER A 711 -34.85 27.01 39.91
N GLY A 712 -33.79 27.22 39.14
CA GLY A 712 -33.03 28.48 39.11
C GLY A 712 -33.80 29.68 38.53
N GLY A 713 -34.87 29.43 37.77
CA GLY A 713 -35.69 30.48 37.13
C GLY A 713 -35.07 31.14 35.89
N SER A 714 -33.89 30.70 35.47
CA SER A 714 -33.28 30.98 34.17
C SER A 714 -33.93 30.14 33.05
N SER A 715 -33.74 30.59 31.81
CA SER A 715 -33.94 29.80 30.60
C SER A 715 -32.71 29.96 29.72
N GLY A 716 -31.92 28.91 29.58
CA GLY A 716 -30.61 28.93 28.93
C GLY A 716 -29.44 28.74 29.88
N LEU A 717 -28.29 28.39 29.29
CA LEU A 717 -27.02 28.26 29.97
C LEU A 717 -26.51 29.64 30.43
N SER A 718 -26.09 29.73 31.68
CA SER A 718 -25.56 30.97 32.24
C SER A 718 -24.22 31.32 31.60
N ASN A 719 -24.13 32.52 31.02
CA ASN A 719 -22.87 33.07 30.52
C ASN A 719 -21.84 33.32 31.65
N THR A 720 -22.21 33.16 32.93
CA THR A 720 -21.28 33.20 34.08
C THR A 720 -20.70 31.83 34.45
N GLY A 721 -21.02 30.75 33.74
CA GLY A 721 -20.56 29.40 34.05
C GLY A 721 -21.55 28.55 34.84
N GLU A 722 -21.50 27.25 34.59
CA GLU A 722 -22.24 26.22 35.32
C GLU A 722 -21.39 24.96 35.53
N VAL A 723 -21.77 24.18 36.53
CA VAL A 723 -21.32 22.79 36.68
C VAL A 723 -22.48 21.88 36.34
N LEU A 724 -22.40 21.26 35.15
CA LEU A 724 -23.35 20.27 34.65
C LEU A 724 -23.02 18.90 35.24
N VAL A 725 -24.06 18.15 35.58
CA VAL A 725 -24.01 16.82 36.18
C VAL A 725 -24.95 15.92 35.40
N LEU A 726 -24.42 14.85 34.81
CA LEU A 726 -25.22 13.74 34.28
C LEU A 726 -25.45 12.77 35.45
N GLU A 727 -26.71 12.56 35.83
CA GLU A 727 -27.09 11.64 36.91
C GLU A 727 -28.17 10.64 36.49
N ARG A 728 -28.12 9.47 37.12
CA ARG A 728 -29.19 8.46 37.12
C ARG A 728 -29.87 8.45 38.48
N VAL A 729 -31.20 8.46 38.48
CA VAL A 729 -32.06 8.46 39.66
C VAL A 729 -32.69 7.07 39.81
N SER A 730 -32.58 6.47 40.99
CA SER A 730 -33.27 5.22 41.33
C SER A 730 -34.01 5.39 42.66
N GLY A 731 -35.34 5.45 42.58
CA GLY A 731 -36.22 5.75 43.71
C GLY A 731 -35.98 7.14 44.31
N VAL A 732 -35.16 7.20 45.36
CA VAL A 732 -34.75 8.45 46.05
C VAL A 732 -33.24 8.66 46.07
N ALA A 733 -32.45 7.75 45.50
CA ALA A 733 -31.01 7.88 45.35
C ALA A 733 -30.67 8.46 43.98
N THR A 734 -29.63 9.30 43.89
CA THR A 734 -29.03 9.69 42.62
C THR A 734 -27.56 9.27 42.56
N THR A 735 -27.12 8.91 41.36
CA THR A 735 -25.74 8.52 41.06
C THR A 735 -25.23 9.45 39.97
N THR A 736 -24.20 10.25 40.28
CA THR A 736 -23.47 11.01 39.26
C THR A 736 -22.70 10.03 38.36
N ILE A 737 -22.95 10.11 37.06
CA ILE A 737 -22.30 9.30 36.03
C ILE A 737 -21.08 10.03 35.50
N ASP A 738 -21.24 11.34 35.24
CA ASP A 738 -20.20 12.24 34.79
C ASP A 738 -20.60 13.70 35.10
N LYS A 739 -19.66 14.64 35.05
CA LYS A 739 -19.90 16.07 35.29
C LYS A 739 -18.84 16.95 34.65
N THR A 740 -19.09 18.24 34.48
CA THR A 740 -18.05 19.22 34.08
C THR A 740 -17.16 19.62 35.27
N PRO A 741 -16.02 20.31 35.04
CA PRO A 741 -15.17 20.82 36.11
C PRO A 741 -15.78 22.08 36.73
N ASP A 742 -15.52 22.31 38.03
CA ASP A 742 -15.85 23.59 38.69
C ASP A 742 -14.67 24.56 38.55
N CYS A 743 -14.85 25.56 37.69
CA CYS A 743 -13.89 26.66 37.50
C CYS A 743 -14.38 27.99 38.08
N GLY A 744 -15.50 28.02 38.83
CA GLY A 744 -16.19 29.27 39.21
C GLY A 744 -16.66 30.10 38.00
N GLY A 745 -16.86 29.43 36.87
CA GLY A 745 -17.06 29.98 35.53
C GLY A 745 -17.01 28.86 34.48
N TRP A 746 -17.32 29.16 33.22
CA TRP A 746 -17.03 28.21 32.13
C TRP A 746 -15.52 28.07 31.98
N CYS A 747 -14.99 26.85 32.12
CA CYS A 747 -13.56 26.58 32.02
C CYS A 747 -13.01 26.90 30.62
N PHE A 748 -13.80 26.63 29.59
CA PHE A 748 -13.45 26.79 28.17
C PHE A 748 -14.68 27.19 27.33
N GLY A 749 -14.50 27.26 26.01
CA GLY A 749 -15.47 27.86 25.09
C GLY A 749 -15.20 29.35 24.89
N ASN A 750 -15.78 29.95 23.86
CA ASN A 750 -15.49 31.34 23.50
C ASN A 750 -16.70 32.11 22.95
N LEU A 751 -17.20 33.06 23.76
CA LEU A 751 -18.36 33.91 23.44
C LEU A 751 -18.17 34.82 22.21
N SER A 752 -16.95 35.29 21.90
CA SER A 752 -16.72 36.21 20.78
C SER A 752 -16.40 35.52 19.46
N ARG A 753 -15.96 34.26 19.48
CA ARG A 753 -15.74 33.40 18.31
C ARG A 753 -16.79 32.30 18.14
N LYS A 754 -17.76 32.19 19.04
CA LYS A 754 -18.82 31.15 19.08
C LYS A 754 -18.26 29.72 18.99
N ARG A 755 -17.22 29.46 19.79
CA ARG A 755 -16.55 28.16 19.90
C ARG A 755 -16.99 27.41 21.14
N THR A 756 -17.29 26.14 21.00
CA THR A 756 -17.76 25.28 22.09
C THR A 756 -16.66 24.92 23.08
N MET A 757 -17.09 24.42 24.24
CA MET A 757 -16.26 23.74 25.22
C MET A 757 -16.34 22.24 24.91
N GLU A 758 -15.20 21.65 24.52
CA GLU A 758 -15.07 20.25 24.10
C GLU A 758 -14.27 19.46 25.14
N ARG A 759 -14.57 18.17 25.30
CA ARG A 759 -13.72 17.20 26.01
C ARG A 759 -12.53 16.76 25.14
N TYR A 760 -11.38 16.49 25.76
CA TYR A 760 -10.17 16.06 25.07
C TYR A 760 -10.07 14.53 24.91
N ASP A 761 -10.28 13.77 25.99
CA ASP A 761 -10.32 12.30 26.00
C ASP A 761 -11.60 11.82 26.70
N GLU A 762 -12.44 11.07 25.98
CA GLU A 762 -13.67 10.50 26.50
C GLU A 762 -13.43 9.50 27.65
N ASN A 763 -12.25 8.89 27.70
CA ASN A 763 -11.87 7.92 28.74
C ASN A 763 -11.43 8.58 30.05
N ALA A 764 -11.10 9.87 30.02
CA ALA A 764 -10.77 10.64 31.20
C ALA A 764 -12.01 11.33 31.80
N SER A 765 -11.96 11.63 33.10
CA SER A 765 -13.09 12.20 33.84
C SER A 765 -13.47 13.58 33.31
N GLY A 766 -14.77 13.90 33.27
CA GLY A 766 -15.24 15.25 32.96
C GLY A 766 -14.94 16.26 34.06
N ALA A 767 -14.67 15.79 35.28
CA ALA A 767 -14.37 16.64 36.43
C ALA A 767 -12.94 17.23 36.40
N ASP A 768 -12.06 16.73 35.54
CA ASP A 768 -10.69 17.24 35.38
C ASP A 768 -10.65 18.37 34.35
N THR A 769 -10.27 19.58 34.78
CA THR A 769 -10.09 20.74 33.89
C THR A 769 -9.04 20.49 32.81
N ALA A 770 -8.05 19.62 33.02
CA ALA A 770 -7.06 19.27 31.99
C ALA A 770 -7.64 18.42 30.85
N ASN A 771 -8.82 17.82 31.04
CA ASN A 771 -9.54 17.03 30.05
C ASN A 771 -10.52 17.84 29.18
N TRP A 772 -10.47 19.18 29.25
CA TRP A 772 -11.31 20.04 28.41
C TRP A 772 -10.48 21.06 27.64
N GLY A 773 -11.10 21.63 26.61
CA GLY A 773 -10.52 22.69 25.80
C GLY A 773 -11.60 23.53 25.12
N THR A 774 -11.16 24.57 24.42
CA THR A 774 -12.02 25.33 23.50
C THR A 774 -11.85 24.75 22.11
N ALA A 775 -12.95 24.54 21.39
CA ALA A 775 -12.96 24.03 20.03
C ALA A 775 -11.94 24.74 19.13
N LEU A 776 -11.28 23.97 18.25
CA LEU A 776 -10.32 24.50 17.29
C LEU A 776 -11.03 25.46 16.31
N GLY A 777 -12.27 25.13 15.92
CA GLY A 777 -13.24 26.08 15.35
C GLY A 777 -12.72 26.86 14.14
N GLU A 778 -11.94 26.20 13.28
CA GLU A 778 -11.22 26.78 12.14
C GLU A 778 -11.06 25.80 10.98
N PHE A 779 -10.73 24.54 11.26
CA PHE A 779 -10.37 23.53 10.26
C PHE A 779 -10.99 22.13 10.51
N ILE A 780 -11.40 21.80 11.74
CA ILE A 780 -12.39 20.75 12.03
C ILE A 780 -13.61 21.43 12.62
N ARG A 781 -14.78 21.14 12.06
CA ARG A 781 -16.13 21.62 12.42
C ARG A 781 -17.15 20.60 11.93
N ASN A 782 -18.33 20.55 12.54
CA ASN A 782 -19.48 19.85 11.95
C ASN A 782 -20.75 20.72 12.08
N GLY A 783 -21.61 20.69 11.06
CA GLY A 783 -22.90 21.41 11.02
C GLY A 783 -22.84 22.93 10.81
N SER A 784 -24.03 23.55 10.75
CA SER A 784 -24.29 24.95 10.37
C SER A 784 -25.35 25.62 11.24
N ASP A 785 -25.14 26.91 11.57
CA ASP A 785 -26.17 27.71 12.25
C ASP A 785 -27.36 28.03 11.33
N ALA A 786 -28.49 28.46 11.92
CA ALA A 786 -29.77 28.79 11.28
C ALA A 786 -29.74 29.81 10.11
N ARG A 787 -28.55 30.20 9.62
CA ARG A 787 -28.32 31.03 8.43
C ARG A 787 -27.47 30.33 7.37
N GLY A 788 -27.16 29.04 7.56
CA GLY A 788 -26.24 28.26 6.70
C GLY A 788 -24.76 28.62 6.88
N VAL A 789 -24.35 29.07 8.08
CA VAL A 789 -22.94 29.39 8.38
C VAL A 789 -22.33 28.28 9.25
N PRO A 790 -21.24 27.62 8.82
CA PRO A 790 -20.65 26.52 9.59
C PRO A 790 -20.27 26.93 11.02
N ILE A 791 -20.77 26.19 12.01
CA ILE A 791 -20.52 26.46 13.43
C ILE A 791 -19.07 26.14 13.80
N SER A 792 -18.61 26.67 14.94
CA SER A 792 -17.24 26.46 15.43
C SER A 792 -17.21 25.44 16.58
N GLY A 793 -17.89 24.32 16.36
CA GLY A 793 -17.97 23.13 17.21
C GLY A 793 -18.09 21.86 16.35
N THR A 794 -18.38 20.72 16.96
CA THR A 794 -18.32 19.38 16.35
C THR A 794 -19.52 18.45 16.68
N PRO A 795 -20.77 18.94 16.79
CA PRO A 795 -21.92 18.11 17.17
C PRO A 795 -22.09 16.88 16.27
N LYS A 796 -22.47 15.76 16.88
CA LYS A 796 -22.54 14.39 16.35
C LYS A 796 -21.27 13.87 15.68
N SER A 797 -20.10 14.39 16.05
CA SER A 797 -18.80 13.96 15.52
C SER A 797 -17.68 13.99 16.58
N ARG A 798 -16.45 13.61 16.21
CA ARG A 798 -15.30 13.63 17.13
C ARG A 798 -14.88 15.08 17.40
N ASN A 799 -14.78 15.43 18.69
CA ASN A 799 -14.33 16.74 19.16
C ASN A 799 -13.06 17.20 18.45
N SER A 800 -13.05 18.44 17.97
CA SER A 800 -11.93 19.00 17.21
C SER A 800 -10.61 18.96 18.00
N ILE A 801 -10.65 19.13 19.33
CA ILE A 801 -9.46 19.04 20.18
C ILE A 801 -8.96 17.59 20.39
N SER A 802 -9.83 16.58 20.29
CA SER A 802 -9.49 15.15 20.49
C SER A 802 -8.66 14.54 19.36
N TYR A 803 -8.46 15.27 18.26
CA TYR A 803 -7.46 14.93 17.24
C TYR A 803 -6.03 15.32 17.66
N GLN A 804 -5.85 16.23 18.62
CA GLN A 804 -4.52 16.73 18.97
C GLN A 804 -3.71 15.70 19.76
N ILE A 805 -2.42 15.58 19.42
CA ILE A 805 -1.49 14.65 20.10
C ILE A 805 -1.35 14.95 21.60
N ALA A 806 -1.43 16.22 22.00
CA ALA A 806 -1.47 16.67 23.40
C ALA A 806 -2.49 17.80 23.56
N ASN A 807 -2.97 18.06 24.79
CA ASN A 807 -3.78 19.25 25.10
C ASN A 807 -2.87 20.49 25.20
N GLY A 808 -2.40 20.97 24.03
CA GLY A 808 -1.47 22.08 23.89
C GLY A 808 -0.27 21.75 22.98
N ALA A 809 0.64 22.71 22.82
CA ALA A 809 1.79 22.61 21.92
C ALA A 809 3.02 21.88 22.51
N VAL A 810 2.87 21.21 23.66
CA VAL A 810 3.96 20.50 24.37
C VAL A 810 3.48 19.15 24.86
N LEU A 811 4.21 18.09 24.53
CA LEU A 811 4.13 16.77 25.15
C LEU A 811 5.23 16.66 26.22
N ALA A 812 4.85 16.39 27.46
CA ALA A 812 5.75 16.45 28.63
C ALA A 812 6.02 15.08 29.30
N SER A 813 5.42 14.01 28.78
CA SER A 813 5.55 12.63 29.22
C SER A 813 5.41 11.69 28.02
N ASP A 814 5.77 10.42 28.18
CA ASP A 814 5.58 9.43 27.12
C ASP A 814 4.12 9.31 26.67
N LYS A 815 3.90 9.07 25.37
CA LYS A 815 2.58 8.77 24.79
C LYS A 815 2.71 7.86 23.56
N THR A 816 1.83 6.87 23.47
CA THR A 816 1.63 6.06 22.26
C THR A 816 0.45 6.60 21.45
N LEU A 817 0.61 6.63 20.12
CA LEU A 817 -0.43 6.91 19.14
C LEU A 817 -0.80 5.61 18.43
N THR A 818 -2.10 5.38 18.24
CA THR A 818 -2.66 4.11 17.77
C THR A 818 -3.47 4.29 16.50
N GLN A 819 -3.54 3.26 15.66
CA GLN A 819 -4.33 3.30 14.42
C GLN A 819 -5.81 3.62 14.69
N ALA A 820 -6.37 3.04 15.76
CA ALA A 820 -7.79 3.18 16.13
C ALA A 820 -8.26 4.62 16.41
N HIS A 821 -7.34 5.54 16.73
CA HIS A 821 -7.64 6.96 16.96
C HIS A 821 -7.05 7.89 15.89
N SER A 822 -6.54 7.33 14.78
CA SER A 822 -6.05 8.12 13.64
C SER A 822 -7.21 8.74 12.84
N PRO A 823 -6.99 9.88 12.15
CA PRO A 823 -5.77 10.67 12.13
C PRO A 823 -5.57 11.45 13.44
N TYR A 824 -4.32 11.75 13.75
CA TYR A 824 -3.93 12.74 14.75
C TYR A 824 -3.49 14.04 14.07
N ILE A 825 -3.61 15.18 14.76
CA ILE A 825 -3.35 16.50 14.18
C ILE A 825 -2.33 17.29 15.00
N ILE A 826 -1.41 17.94 14.28
CA ILE A 826 -0.56 19.01 14.80
C ILE A 826 -1.10 20.34 14.28
N GLY A 827 -1.68 21.12 15.20
CA GLY A 827 -2.27 22.44 14.92
C GLY A 827 -1.24 23.53 14.65
N ARG A 828 -1.72 24.75 14.34
CA ARG A 828 -0.89 25.88 13.82
C ARG A 828 0.35 26.24 14.66
N ASN A 829 0.33 25.94 15.95
CA ASN A 829 1.42 26.25 16.89
C ASN A 829 2.58 25.23 16.83
N GLY A 830 2.43 24.13 16.10
CA GLY A 830 3.34 22.98 16.16
C GLY A 830 3.15 22.14 17.43
N LEU A 831 4.06 21.19 17.61
CA LEU A 831 4.17 20.35 18.81
C LEU A 831 5.65 20.24 19.20
N THR A 832 5.95 20.29 20.50
CA THR A 832 7.28 19.99 21.06
C THR A 832 7.20 18.74 21.94
N ILE A 833 7.95 17.69 21.62
CA ILE A 833 8.19 16.56 22.52
C ILE A 833 9.33 16.95 23.45
N SER A 834 9.05 17.04 24.75
CA SER A 834 10.02 17.50 25.76
C SER A 834 11.17 16.52 25.95
N ALA A 835 12.33 17.01 26.38
CA ALA A 835 13.45 16.16 26.79
C ALA A 835 13.02 15.19 27.92
N GLY A 836 13.24 13.90 27.70
CA GLY A 836 12.80 12.83 28.61
C GLY A 836 11.37 12.30 28.35
N ALA A 837 10.70 12.73 27.28
CA ALA A 837 9.43 12.18 26.81
C ALA A 837 9.57 11.53 25.43
N THR A 838 8.78 10.48 25.19
CA THR A 838 8.77 9.65 23.97
C THR A 838 7.41 9.71 23.30
N LEU A 839 7.36 10.05 22.01
CA LEU A 839 6.17 9.81 21.19
C LEU A 839 6.36 8.54 20.37
N SER A 840 5.59 7.50 20.68
CA SER A 840 5.57 6.25 19.95
C SER A 840 4.37 6.23 18.99
N LEU A 841 4.56 5.71 17.77
CA LEU A 841 3.49 5.56 16.77
C LEU A 841 3.44 4.10 16.31
N GLU A 842 2.28 3.48 16.49
CA GLU A 842 1.99 2.10 16.05
C GLU A 842 1.77 2.02 14.52
N PRO A 843 1.91 0.82 13.91
CA PRO A 843 1.62 0.60 12.49
C PRO A 843 0.29 1.21 12.04
N GLY A 844 0.28 1.84 10.87
CA GLY A 844 -0.93 2.45 10.29
C GLY A 844 -1.37 3.78 10.94
N THR A 845 -0.60 4.33 11.89
CA THR A 845 -0.89 5.64 12.50
C THR A 845 -0.66 6.77 11.51
N VAL A 846 -1.64 7.69 11.40
CA VAL A 846 -1.57 8.87 10.51
C VAL A 846 -1.52 10.16 11.33
N VAL A 847 -0.54 11.02 11.04
CA VAL A 847 -0.38 12.37 11.61
C VAL A 847 -0.48 13.43 10.51
N LYS A 848 -1.48 14.29 10.62
CA LYS A 848 -1.76 15.41 9.70
C LYS A 848 -1.30 16.74 10.30
N LEU A 849 -0.53 17.52 9.56
CA LEU A 849 -0.07 18.86 9.97
C LEU A 849 -0.85 19.94 9.23
N VAL A 850 -1.45 20.90 9.96
CA VAL A 850 -2.29 21.92 9.34
C VAL A 850 -1.50 22.86 8.44
N ASN A 851 -2.08 23.22 7.30
CA ASN A 851 -1.51 24.05 6.23
C ASN A 851 -1.27 25.54 6.61
N LEU A 852 -1.29 25.89 7.89
CA LEU A 852 -1.48 27.25 8.37
C LEU A 852 -0.55 27.58 9.54
N GLY A 853 0.33 28.56 9.34
CA GLY A 853 1.40 28.91 10.29
C GLY A 853 2.69 28.11 10.12
N SER A 854 2.76 27.22 9.12
CA SER A 854 3.89 26.30 8.88
C SER A 854 4.29 25.48 10.12
N PRO A 855 3.33 24.79 10.77
CA PRO A 855 3.57 24.08 12.01
C PRO A 855 4.65 23.00 11.84
N SER A 856 5.37 22.75 12.93
CA SER A 856 6.51 21.84 12.97
C SER A 856 6.42 20.94 14.20
N LEU A 857 7.00 19.74 14.10
CA LEU A 857 7.21 18.82 15.21
C LEU A 857 8.66 18.96 15.68
N ALA A 858 8.88 19.57 16.84
CA ALA A 858 10.18 19.63 17.50
C ALA A 858 10.32 18.45 18.47
N VAL A 859 11.47 17.79 18.47
CA VAL A 859 11.72 16.59 19.28
C VAL A 859 12.98 16.81 20.11
N ASP A 860 12.81 17.22 21.36
CA ASP A 860 13.89 17.33 22.35
C ASP A 860 14.01 16.06 23.21
N GLY A 861 12.99 15.20 23.17
CA GLY A 861 12.98 13.83 23.68
C GLY A 861 13.20 12.81 22.58
N ALA A 862 12.24 11.88 22.41
CA ALA A 862 12.31 10.78 21.45
C ALA A 862 11.06 10.70 20.56
N LEU A 863 11.23 10.26 19.31
CA LEU A 863 10.17 9.99 18.35
C LEU A 863 10.41 8.63 17.70
N VAL A 864 9.48 7.69 17.89
CA VAL A 864 9.57 6.30 17.44
C VAL A 864 8.38 5.98 16.54
N ALA A 865 8.62 5.86 15.23
CA ALA A 865 7.62 5.51 14.23
C ALA A 865 7.83 4.07 13.74
N ALA A 866 7.04 3.13 14.27
CA ALA A 866 7.21 1.70 14.05
C ALA A 866 6.18 1.15 13.05
N GLY A 867 6.31 1.53 11.77
CA GLY A 867 5.45 1.05 10.69
C GLY A 867 5.80 -0.34 10.17
N THR A 868 4.93 -0.89 9.32
CA THR A 868 5.16 -2.09 8.50
C THR A 868 4.80 -1.83 7.03
N ASP A 869 5.29 -2.62 6.08
CA ASP A 869 4.93 -2.49 4.64
C ASP A 869 3.41 -2.41 4.40
N ALA A 870 2.65 -3.24 5.11
CA ALA A 870 1.19 -3.31 4.99
C ALA A 870 0.46 -2.18 5.73
N MET A 871 1.10 -1.58 6.74
CA MET A 871 0.53 -0.53 7.59
C MET A 871 1.63 0.48 7.98
N PRO A 872 2.05 1.35 7.04
CA PRO A 872 3.09 2.35 7.29
C PRO A 872 2.61 3.42 8.27
N VAL A 873 3.54 4.06 8.98
CA VAL A 873 3.26 5.30 9.72
C VAL A 873 3.33 6.47 8.75
N VAL A 874 2.42 7.44 8.83
CA VAL A 874 2.34 8.54 7.86
C VAL A 874 2.36 9.92 8.52
N PHE A 875 3.27 10.79 8.10
CA PHE A 875 3.30 12.22 8.41
C PHE A 875 3.01 13.02 7.14
N THR A 876 1.88 13.74 7.10
CA THR A 876 1.44 14.41 5.87
C THR A 876 0.69 15.73 6.14
N SER A 877 0.29 16.42 5.06
CA SER A 877 -0.57 17.60 5.09
C SER A 877 -1.94 17.27 5.66
N PHE A 878 -2.56 18.22 6.36
CA PHE A 878 -3.99 18.16 6.67
C PHE A 878 -4.85 17.96 5.41
N LEU A 879 -4.41 18.58 4.31
CA LEU A 879 -5.00 18.52 2.97
C LEU A 879 -4.68 17.25 2.15
N ASP A 880 -4.06 16.22 2.75
CA ASP A 880 -3.72 14.99 2.01
C ASP A 880 -4.77 13.90 2.21
N ASP A 881 -5.70 13.79 1.27
CA ASP A 881 -6.81 12.82 1.33
C ASP A 881 -6.35 11.37 1.11
N THR A 882 -5.13 11.17 0.58
CA THR A 882 -4.53 9.84 0.34
C THR A 882 -4.51 8.98 1.61
N TYR A 883 -4.40 9.62 2.78
CA TYR A 883 -4.31 8.96 4.08
C TYR A 883 -5.34 9.55 5.04
N SER A 884 -6.18 8.68 5.61
CA SER A 884 -7.34 9.04 6.46
C SER A 884 -8.42 9.91 5.78
N GLY A 885 -8.39 10.10 4.46
CA GLY A 885 -9.45 10.79 3.70
C GLY A 885 -9.51 12.31 3.92
N ASP A 886 -10.50 12.94 3.28
CA ASP A 886 -10.81 14.37 3.47
C ASP A 886 -11.09 14.64 4.94
N THR A 887 -10.17 15.38 5.57
CA THR A 887 -10.23 15.75 7.00
C THR A 887 -10.62 17.23 7.16
N ASN A 888 -10.73 17.97 6.06
CA ASN A 888 -11.06 19.40 5.95
C ASN A 888 -12.55 19.63 5.64
N GLY A 889 -13.20 18.65 5.02
CA GLY A 889 -14.56 18.73 4.51
C GLY A 889 -14.71 19.62 3.28
N ASP A 890 -13.68 19.75 2.43
CA ASP A 890 -13.74 20.55 1.19
C ASP A 890 -13.79 19.74 -0.12
N GLY A 891 -13.87 18.40 0.00
CA GLY A 891 -14.00 17.46 -1.10
C GLY A 891 -12.72 16.64 -1.32
N LEU A 892 -12.76 15.70 -2.27
CA LEU A 892 -11.57 14.96 -2.67
C LEU A 892 -10.70 15.80 -3.60
N CYS A 893 -9.43 15.96 -3.25
CA CYS A 893 -8.40 16.52 -4.12
C CYS A 893 -8.29 15.71 -5.43
N ASP A 894 -8.55 16.38 -6.55
CA ASP A 894 -8.28 15.88 -7.90
C ASP A 894 -7.49 16.95 -8.66
N VAL A 895 -6.19 16.71 -8.82
CA VAL A 895 -5.27 17.63 -9.53
C VAL A 895 -5.45 17.62 -11.06
N GLY A 896 -6.18 16.66 -11.62
CA GLY A 896 -6.53 16.59 -13.03
C GLY A 896 -7.83 17.32 -13.38
N ASN A 897 -8.76 17.41 -12.42
CA ASN A 897 -10.08 18.00 -12.62
C ASN A 897 -10.11 19.50 -12.29
N ALA A 898 -10.10 20.33 -13.33
CA ALA A 898 -10.17 21.80 -13.21
C ALA A 898 -11.50 22.34 -12.62
N SER A 899 -12.49 21.46 -12.36
CA SER A 899 -13.73 21.80 -11.65
C SER A 899 -13.73 21.37 -10.17
N SER A 900 -12.68 20.70 -9.67
CA SER A 900 -12.55 20.42 -8.24
C SER A 900 -12.33 21.70 -7.45
N THR A 901 -13.09 21.88 -6.38
CA THR A 901 -12.93 22.99 -5.42
C THR A 901 -12.11 22.60 -4.19
N ALA A 902 -11.70 21.33 -4.08
CA ALA A 902 -10.97 20.79 -2.94
C ALA A 902 -9.52 21.29 -2.89
N SER A 903 -9.00 21.49 -1.69
CA SER A 903 -7.68 22.10 -1.48
C SER A 903 -6.55 21.07 -1.59
N CYS A 904 -6.03 20.78 -2.78
CA CYS A 904 -4.94 19.81 -2.94
C CYS A 904 -3.63 20.13 -2.16
N PRO A 905 -2.89 19.11 -1.68
CA PRO A 905 -1.66 19.30 -0.92
C PRO A 905 -0.49 19.69 -1.84
N VAL A 906 0.36 20.61 -1.38
CA VAL A 906 1.51 21.12 -2.16
C VAL A 906 2.82 21.02 -1.39
N ALA A 907 3.93 20.89 -2.10
CA ALA A 907 5.26 20.77 -1.50
C ALA A 907 5.61 21.99 -0.63
N GLY A 908 5.96 21.77 0.65
CA GLY A 908 6.21 22.83 1.62
C GLY A 908 4.95 23.54 2.13
N VAL A 909 3.84 22.80 2.34
CA VAL A 909 2.60 23.33 2.92
C VAL A 909 2.60 23.35 4.45
N TRP A 910 3.37 22.46 5.07
CA TRP A 910 3.68 22.47 6.51
C TRP A 910 5.19 22.55 6.76
N GLY A 911 5.60 22.81 8.01
CA GLY A 911 6.96 23.11 8.44
C GLY A 911 7.93 21.92 8.34
N ARG A 912 8.39 21.39 9.47
CA ARG A 912 9.31 20.24 9.50
C ARG A 912 9.16 19.38 10.75
N ILE A 913 9.64 18.14 10.67
CA ILE A 913 10.07 17.35 11.84
C ILE A 913 11.51 17.74 12.13
N HIS A 914 11.82 18.06 13.39
CA HIS A 914 13.12 18.59 13.81
C HIS A 914 13.60 17.85 15.05
N LEU A 915 14.51 16.89 14.84
CA LEU A 915 15.09 16.05 15.86
C LEU A 915 16.29 16.78 16.48
N ARG A 916 16.25 16.94 17.81
CA ARG A 916 17.25 17.62 18.64
C ARG A 916 17.48 16.86 19.97
N GLY A 917 16.95 15.65 20.05
CA GLY A 917 16.94 14.81 21.25
C GLY A 917 18.27 14.08 21.46
N PRO A 918 18.33 13.17 22.44
CA PRO A 918 19.52 12.35 22.67
C PRO A 918 19.87 11.49 21.44
N ALA A 919 21.16 11.38 21.15
CA ALA A 919 21.71 10.53 20.09
C ALA A 919 21.13 9.10 20.12
N GLY A 920 20.60 8.64 18.98
CA GLY A 920 20.02 7.31 18.80
C GLY A 920 18.64 7.09 19.43
N ALA A 921 18.02 8.13 20.01
CA ALA A 921 16.72 7.99 20.69
C ALA A 921 15.50 8.07 19.75
N SER A 922 15.68 8.48 18.49
CA SER A 922 14.59 8.55 17.51
C SER A 922 14.79 7.57 16.35
N SER A 923 13.70 6.94 15.92
CA SER A 923 13.71 5.88 14.90
C SER A 923 12.46 5.90 14.03
N PHE A 924 12.65 5.55 12.76
CA PHE A 924 11.60 5.51 11.74
C PHE A 924 11.74 4.23 10.92
N THR A 925 10.70 3.42 10.90
CA THR A 925 10.63 2.17 10.12
C THR A 925 9.33 2.16 9.32
N HIS A 926 9.36 1.83 8.02
CA HIS A 926 8.22 1.89 7.08
C HIS A 926 7.37 3.16 7.28
N THR A 927 8.02 4.33 7.24
CA THR A 927 7.38 5.63 7.53
C THR A 927 7.37 6.53 6.31
N PHE A 928 6.19 7.04 5.95
CA PHE A 928 6.00 7.95 4.82
C PHE A 928 5.87 9.40 5.30
N ILE A 929 6.63 10.32 4.70
CA ILE A 929 6.72 11.73 5.11
C ILE A 929 6.53 12.62 3.87
N ARG A 930 5.42 13.35 3.82
CA ARG A 930 4.92 13.98 2.58
C ARG A 930 4.64 15.48 2.75
N TYR A 931 4.84 16.25 1.68
CA TYR A 931 4.40 17.65 1.48
C TYR A 931 4.92 18.73 2.47
N GLY A 932 5.72 18.37 3.47
CA GLY A 932 6.33 19.35 4.39
C GLY A 932 7.54 20.06 3.79
N GLY A 933 8.41 20.61 4.64
CA GLY A 933 9.63 21.32 4.22
C GLY A 933 9.41 22.81 3.92
N ALA A 934 8.41 23.45 4.54
CA ALA A 934 8.25 24.89 4.49
C ALA A 934 9.41 25.60 5.21
N TRP A 935 9.99 26.60 4.56
CA TRP A 935 11.12 27.38 5.05
C TRP A 935 10.92 28.87 4.75
N PHE A 936 11.66 29.73 5.46
CA PHE A 936 11.59 31.17 5.29
C PHE A 936 12.95 31.84 5.47
N THR A 937 13.08 33.05 4.91
CA THR A 937 14.30 33.87 4.95
C THR A 937 14.79 34.06 6.38
N GLY A 938 16.05 33.70 6.64
CA GLY A 938 16.68 33.76 7.96
C GLY A 938 16.88 32.41 8.63
N ILE A 939 16.24 31.33 8.15
CA ILE A 939 16.62 29.96 8.50
C ILE A 939 17.90 29.59 7.73
N PRO A 940 18.94 29.00 8.39
CA PRO A 940 20.08 28.37 7.72
C PRO A 940 19.67 27.30 6.70
N GLY A 941 20.36 27.21 5.57
CA GLY A 941 20.05 26.22 4.52
C GLY A 941 20.07 24.76 5.02
N THR A 942 20.87 24.46 6.04
CA THR A 942 20.94 23.16 6.73
C THR A 942 19.62 22.71 7.36
N TYR A 943 18.70 23.63 7.65
CA TYR A 943 17.40 23.32 8.26
C TYR A 943 16.23 23.45 7.27
N ARG A 944 16.53 23.53 5.96
CA ARG A 944 15.57 23.71 4.88
C ARG A 944 15.06 22.35 4.36
N ALA A 945 14.52 21.52 5.26
CA ALA A 945 14.09 20.16 4.95
C ALA A 945 12.75 19.81 5.61
N VAL A 946 12.08 18.74 5.15
CA VAL A 946 10.87 18.22 5.83
C VAL A 946 11.22 17.40 7.07
N VAL A 947 12.36 16.70 7.06
CA VAL A 947 13.00 16.14 8.27
C VAL A 947 14.38 16.74 8.44
N VAL A 948 14.69 17.19 9.66
CA VAL A 948 16.02 17.63 10.07
C VAL A 948 16.43 16.81 11.28
N ASP A 949 17.57 16.14 11.18
CA ASP A 949 18.30 15.53 12.30
C ASP A 949 19.48 16.44 12.67
N ASP A 950 19.41 17.14 13.81
CA ASP A 950 20.41 18.09 14.30
C ASP A 950 21.18 17.47 15.47
N GLY A 951 22.00 16.46 15.17
CA GLY A 951 22.81 15.71 16.13
C GLY A 951 22.03 14.75 17.05
N ALA A 952 20.87 14.26 16.62
CA ALA A 952 20.07 13.26 17.34
C ALA A 952 20.33 11.81 16.87
N ASP A 953 21.27 11.62 15.94
CA ASP A 953 21.77 10.33 15.43
C ASP A 953 20.64 9.32 15.11
N ALA A 954 19.61 9.78 14.40
CA ALA A 954 18.39 9.03 14.19
C ALA A 954 18.56 7.89 13.18
N THR A 955 17.69 6.87 13.29
CA THR A 955 17.67 5.72 12.37
C THR A 955 16.46 5.80 11.44
N PHE A 956 16.69 5.66 10.14
CA PHE A 956 15.67 5.68 9.09
C PHE A 956 15.81 4.41 8.24
N ASP A 957 14.84 3.51 8.31
CA ASP A 957 14.82 2.24 7.56
C ASP A 957 13.48 2.09 6.82
N PHE A 958 13.51 1.74 5.54
CA PHE A 958 12.32 1.69 4.67
C PHE A 958 11.44 2.96 4.71
N VAL A 959 12.03 4.16 4.90
CA VAL A 959 11.26 5.42 4.89
C VAL A 959 11.02 5.93 3.48
N MET A 960 9.87 6.56 3.23
CA MET A 960 9.60 7.28 1.98
C MET A 960 9.46 8.78 2.28
N ILE A 961 10.33 9.61 1.71
CA ILE A 961 10.26 11.07 1.88
C ILE A 961 10.05 11.75 0.53
N GLU A 962 8.87 12.37 0.37
CA GLU A 962 8.44 12.91 -0.92
C GLU A 962 7.76 14.29 -0.86
N TYR A 963 7.84 14.99 -2.00
CA TYR A 963 7.26 16.32 -2.21
C TYR A 963 7.68 17.37 -1.16
N SER A 964 8.94 17.36 -0.73
CA SER A 964 9.44 18.39 0.19
C SER A 964 9.53 19.78 -0.45
N GLY A 965 9.25 20.81 0.36
CA GLY A 965 9.49 22.21 0.05
C GLY A 965 10.98 22.63 0.02
N GLY A 966 11.87 21.71 0.41
CA GLY A 966 13.32 21.87 0.38
C GLY A 966 14.01 20.53 0.16
N HIS A 967 14.89 20.14 1.08
CA HIS A 967 15.45 18.78 1.11
C HIS A 967 14.43 17.79 1.71
N GLY A 968 14.49 16.51 1.37
CA GLY A 968 13.73 15.47 2.07
C GLY A 968 14.20 15.36 3.51
N LEU A 969 15.36 14.72 3.70
CA LEU A 969 16.09 14.66 4.96
C LEU A 969 17.28 15.63 4.95
N SER A 970 17.61 16.21 6.10
CA SER A 970 18.87 16.92 6.32
C SER A 970 19.55 16.39 7.58
N MET A 971 20.72 15.78 7.41
CA MET A 971 21.60 15.29 8.48
C MET A 971 22.59 16.41 8.84
N VAL A 972 22.43 17.02 10.00
CA VAL A 972 23.24 18.15 10.47
C VAL A 972 24.06 17.69 11.66
N SER A 973 25.37 17.48 11.45
CA SER A 973 26.29 16.94 12.47
C SER A 973 25.81 15.63 13.14
N SER A 974 25.08 14.80 12.39
CA SER A 974 24.51 13.53 12.84
C SER A 974 25.32 12.33 12.30
N GLU A 975 25.53 11.34 13.15
CA GLU A 975 26.13 10.03 12.85
C GLU A 975 25.06 8.95 12.61
N GLY A 976 23.80 9.36 12.44
CA GLY A 976 22.64 8.49 12.20
C GLY A 976 22.70 7.66 10.91
N SER A 977 21.71 6.79 10.72
CA SER A 977 21.69 5.83 9.61
C SER A 977 20.44 5.92 8.73
N VAL A 978 20.64 5.70 7.43
CA VAL A 978 19.60 5.65 6.39
C VAL A 978 19.78 4.36 5.60
N ALA A 979 18.76 3.50 5.61
CA ALA A 979 18.77 2.20 4.96
C ALA A 979 17.48 1.93 4.18
N HIS A 980 17.56 1.20 3.06
CA HIS A 980 16.43 0.69 2.27
C HIS A 980 15.32 1.70 1.91
N SER A 981 15.65 3.00 1.88
CA SER A 981 14.66 4.10 1.90
C SER A 981 14.52 4.75 0.52
N THR A 982 13.38 5.40 0.27
CA THR A 982 13.08 6.10 -1.00
C THR A 982 12.93 7.60 -0.79
N PHE A 983 13.81 8.39 -1.43
CA PHE A 983 13.72 9.85 -1.43
C PHE A 983 13.33 10.30 -2.83
N ARG A 984 12.10 10.83 -2.99
CA ARG A 984 11.60 11.16 -4.34
C ARG A 984 10.82 12.45 -4.50
N TYR A 985 10.85 13.01 -5.71
CA TYR A 985 10.17 14.25 -6.07
C TYR A 985 10.56 15.48 -5.22
N ASN A 986 11.68 15.46 -4.50
CA ASN A 986 12.18 16.60 -3.71
C ASN A 986 12.92 17.59 -4.64
N LYS A 987 12.15 18.20 -5.55
CA LYS A 987 12.62 19.06 -6.65
C LYS A 987 11.88 20.40 -6.75
N LYS A 988 11.45 20.98 -5.61
CA LYS A 988 10.74 22.28 -5.60
C LYS A 988 11.59 23.44 -6.14
N ASP A 989 12.92 23.40 -5.99
CA ASP A 989 13.85 24.30 -6.69
C ASP A 989 15.24 23.69 -6.93
N GLY A 990 16.14 24.50 -7.50
CA GLY A 990 17.52 24.14 -7.86
C GLY A 990 18.51 23.92 -6.70
N GLU A 991 18.10 24.11 -5.45
CA GLU A 991 18.92 23.82 -4.26
C GLU A 991 18.39 22.63 -3.43
N SER A 992 17.13 22.20 -3.64
CA SER A 992 16.49 21.03 -3.03
C SER A 992 17.28 19.71 -3.23
N ALA A 993 17.08 18.72 -2.36
CA ALA A 993 17.69 17.39 -2.50
C ALA A 993 16.80 16.28 -1.93
N GLY A 994 17.01 15.02 -2.33
CA GLY A 994 16.46 13.88 -1.60
C GLY A 994 16.98 13.86 -0.17
N MET A 995 18.31 13.94 -0.02
CA MET A 995 18.97 14.16 1.27
C MET A 995 20.08 15.22 1.19
N PHE A 996 20.24 15.99 2.27
CA PHE A 996 21.37 16.89 2.52
C PHE A 996 22.19 16.38 3.71
N VAL A 997 23.52 16.44 3.61
CA VAL A 997 24.45 16.12 4.71
C VAL A 997 25.32 17.35 4.98
N ALA A 998 25.32 17.81 6.22
CA ALA A 998 25.92 19.06 6.67
C ALA A 998 26.70 18.85 7.97
N GLY A 999 27.80 18.10 7.88
CA GLY A 999 28.54 17.60 9.04
C GLY A 999 28.12 16.19 9.44
N GLY A 1000 28.91 15.57 10.33
CA GLY A 1000 28.78 14.15 10.70
C GLY A 1000 29.40 13.20 9.67
N ALA A 1001 29.28 11.90 9.90
CA ALA A 1001 29.62 10.84 8.95
C ALA A 1001 28.53 9.73 8.86
N PRO A 1002 27.26 10.09 8.55
CA PRO A 1002 26.12 9.16 8.62
C PRO A 1002 26.25 7.96 7.67
N ALA A 1003 25.69 6.81 8.06
CA ALA A 1003 25.70 5.59 7.26
C ALA A 1003 24.49 5.54 6.32
N ILE A 1004 24.71 5.52 5.00
CA ILE A 1004 23.68 5.69 3.97
C ILE A 1004 23.77 4.52 2.98
N SER A 1005 22.79 3.62 2.97
CA SER A 1005 22.90 2.38 2.22
C SER A 1005 21.60 1.84 1.62
N GLY A 1006 21.72 1.07 0.52
CA GLY A 1006 20.62 0.32 -0.08
C GLY A 1006 19.40 1.15 -0.49
N SER A 1007 19.54 2.49 -0.57
CA SER A 1007 18.42 3.43 -0.69
C SER A 1007 18.31 3.98 -2.11
N GLU A 1008 17.08 4.33 -2.51
CA GLU A 1008 16.78 4.96 -3.80
C GLU A 1008 16.64 6.48 -3.65
N PHE A 1009 17.29 7.21 -4.54
CA PHE A 1009 17.10 8.64 -4.74
C PHE A 1009 16.57 8.85 -6.16
N SER A 1010 15.27 9.09 -6.30
CA SER A 1010 14.61 9.22 -7.60
C SER A 1010 14.00 10.62 -7.82
N ASP A 1011 14.15 11.19 -9.01
CA ASP A 1011 13.38 12.38 -9.43
C ASP A 1011 13.56 13.65 -8.55
N ASN A 1012 14.69 13.78 -7.85
CA ASN A 1012 15.04 14.96 -7.02
C ASN A 1012 15.92 15.96 -7.81
N THR A 1013 16.14 17.15 -7.26
CA THR A 1013 17.14 18.07 -7.83
C THR A 1013 18.56 17.50 -7.62
N TYR A 1014 19.03 17.38 -6.38
CA TYR A 1014 20.16 16.50 -6.05
C TYR A 1014 19.62 15.22 -5.41
N GLY A 1015 20.15 14.05 -5.75
CA GLY A 1015 19.82 12.82 -5.02
C GLY A 1015 20.34 12.93 -3.57
N ILE A 1016 21.66 12.97 -3.43
CA ILE A 1016 22.34 13.40 -2.20
C ILE A 1016 23.14 14.68 -2.49
N ARG A 1017 23.10 15.63 -1.56
CA ARG A 1017 24.06 16.74 -1.47
C ARG A 1017 24.83 16.64 -0.16
N ILE A 1018 26.16 16.80 -0.23
CA ILE A 1018 27.07 16.81 0.92
C ILE A 1018 27.75 18.17 0.99
N SER A 1019 27.87 18.74 2.20
CA SER A 1019 28.52 20.02 2.47
C SER A 1019 29.37 19.92 3.74
N GLY A 1020 30.68 20.14 3.60
CA GLY A 1020 31.63 20.05 4.71
C GLY A 1020 32.14 18.63 4.94
N SER A 1021 31.41 17.81 5.72
CA SER A 1021 31.73 16.39 6.00
C SER A 1021 30.73 15.46 5.34
N GLY A 1022 31.19 14.29 4.90
CA GLY A 1022 30.37 13.25 4.25
C GLY A 1022 30.50 11.90 4.95
N GLY A 1023 29.42 11.12 4.91
CA GLY A 1023 29.33 9.81 5.54
C GLY A 1023 29.77 8.64 4.65
N LEU A 1024 29.31 7.44 4.98
CA LEU A 1024 29.50 6.24 4.15
C LEU A 1024 28.27 6.03 3.28
N VAL A 1025 28.40 6.29 1.98
CA VAL A 1025 27.33 6.14 0.98
C VAL A 1025 27.60 4.87 0.17
N SER A 1026 26.89 3.78 0.42
CA SER A 1026 27.17 2.47 -0.20
C SER A 1026 25.95 1.75 -0.80
N GLY A 1027 26.08 1.25 -2.03
CA GLY A 1027 25.03 0.45 -2.68
C GLY A 1027 23.69 1.18 -2.91
N ASN A 1028 23.71 2.50 -3.07
CA ASN A 1028 22.51 3.30 -3.32
C ASN A 1028 22.26 3.49 -4.83
N THR A 1029 20.98 3.68 -5.18
CA THR A 1029 20.50 3.78 -6.57
C THR A 1029 19.98 5.19 -6.85
N PHE A 1030 20.45 5.82 -7.93
CA PHE A 1030 20.10 7.19 -8.30
C PHE A 1030 19.40 7.23 -9.66
N ILE A 1031 18.13 7.68 -9.71
CA ILE A 1031 17.32 7.63 -10.94
C ILE A 1031 16.75 9.02 -11.27
N GLY A 1032 16.96 9.53 -12.49
CA GLY A 1032 16.24 10.71 -13.01
C GLY A 1032 16.47 12.04 -12.27
N ASN A 1033 17.45 12.14 -11.36
CA ASN A 1033 17.75 13.38 -10.64
C ASN A 1033 18.45 14.40 -11.55
N VAL A 1034 18.39 15.70 -11.23
CA VAL A 1034 19.19 16.72 -11.95
C VAL A 1034 20.69 16.51 -11.71
N THR A 1035 21.08 15.95 -10.57
CA THR A 1035 22.42 15.41 -10.31
C THR A 1035 22.32 14.27 -9.29
N ALA A 1036 22.98 13.13 -9.55
CA ALA A 1036 22.95 11.98 -8.65
C ALA A 1036 23.52 12.33 -7.26
N VAL A 1037 24.80 12.73 -7.20
CA VAL A 1037 25.43 13.20 -5.96
C VAL A 1037 26.25 14.47 -6.21
N ARG A 1038 26.17 15.43 -5.29
CA ARG A 1038 27.03 16.61 -5.23
C ARG A 1038 27.74 16.70 -3.88
N ALA A 1039 29.07 16.73 -3.87
CA ALA A 1039 29.89 16.91 -2.68
C ALA A 1039 30.65 18.24 -2.73
N ASP A 1040 30.15 19.22 -1.97
CA ASP A 1040 30.80 20.51 -1.73
C ASP A 1040 31.76 20.36 -0.52
N GLY A 1041 33.00 19.90 -0.75
CA GLY A 1041 33.99 19.61 0.31
C GLY A 1041 34.33 18.12 0.45
N LEU A 1042 34.39 17.61 1.69
CA LEU A 1042 34.80 16.22 1.95
C LEU A 1042 33.70 15.26 1.47
N PRO A 1043 33.99 14.32 0.55
CA PRO A 1043 32.97 13.44 0.00
C PRO A 1043 32.46 12.37 0.98
N GLY A 1044 33.27 12.00 1.98
CA GLY A 1044 33.06 10.75 2.72
C GLY A 1044 33.53 9.53 1.92
N GLY A 1045 32.96 8.36 2.20
CA GLY A 1045 33.26 7.11 1.49
C GLY A 1045 32.13 6.74 0.52
N PHE A 1046 32.48 6.34 -0.70
CA PHE A 1046 31.52 5.86 -1.70
C PHE A 1046 31.91 4.47 -2.22
N SER A 1047 30.99 3.50 -2.21
CA SER A 1047 31.22 2.17 -2.80
C SER A 1047 29.95 1.57 -3.43
N GLY A 1048 30.07 0.98 -4.62
CA GLY A 1048 28.98 0.21 -5.25
C GLY A 1048 27.71 0.99 -5.60
N ASN A 1049 27.72 2.32 -5.56
CA ASN A 1049 26.54 3.13 -5.92
C ASN A 1049 26.35 3.16 -7.45
N VAL A 1050 25.09 3.18 -7.90
CA VAL A 1050 24.71 3.11 -9.32
C VAL A 1050 23.69 4.18 -9.70
N GLY A 1051 23.58 4.53 -10.97
CA GLY A 1051 22.51 5.43 -11.41
C GLY A 1051 22.30 5.52 -12.91
N SER A 1052 21.10 5.96 -13.28
CA SER A 1052 20.60 6.06 -14.65
C SER A 1052 19.64 7.24 -14.82
N GLY A 1053 19.52 7.77 -16.04
CA GLY A 1053 18.60 8.88 -16.35
C GLY A 1053 18.90 10.23 -15.68
N ASN A 1054 19.91 10.33 -14.81
CA ASN A 1054 20.26 11.58 -14.14
C ASN A 1054 20.91 12.57 -15.13
N ILE A 1055 20.55 13.86 -15.07
CA ILE A 1055 21.13 14.92 -15.94
C ILE A 1055 22.63 15.15 -15.64
N THR A 1056 23.10 14.70 -14.47
CA THR A 1056 24.52 14.48 -14.22
C THR A 1056 24.66 13.18 -13.41
N ASN A 1057 25.10 12.13 -14.10
CA ASN A 1057 25.06 10.75 -13.63
C ASN A 1057 26.35 10.33 -12.92
N GLY A 1058 26.84 11.16 -12.00
CA GLY A 1058 28.10 10.94 -11.30
C GLY A 1058 28.15 11.64 -9.94
N ILE A 1059 29.24 11.36 -9.20
CA ILE A 1059 29.52 11.95 -7.89
C ILE A 1059 30.34 13.23 -8.11
N ASN A 1060 29.67 14.38 -8.12
CA ASN A 1060 30.27 15.66 -8.48
C ASN A 1060 31.09 16.24 -7.31
N LEU A 1061 32.41 16.26 -7.44
CA LEU A 1061 33.37 16.68 -6.41
C LEU A 1061 33.76 18.16 -6.56
N SER A 1062 33.72 18.91 -5.47
CA SER A 1062 34.01 20.35 -5.41
C SER A 1062 34.93 20.68 -4.23
N ASP A 1063 35.74 21.72 -4.39
CA ASP A 1063 36.52 22.39 -3.34
C ASP A 1063 37.54 21.47 -2.63
N SER A 1064 37.57 21.38 -1.29
CA SER A 1064 38.59 20.61 -0.54
C SER A 1064 38.11 19.20 -0.21
N ILE A 1065 38.55 18.20 -0.98
CA ILE A 1065 38.07 16.81 -0.88
C ILE A 1065 38.81 15.97 0.18
N ALA A 1066 39.80 16.54 0.88
CA ALA A 1066 40.49 15.88 1.98
C ALA A 1066 40.78 16.83 3.16
N THR A 1067 40.76 16.27 4.37
CA THR A 1067 41.07 16.99 5.61
C THR A 1067 42.58 17.01 5.84
N VAL A 1068 43.14 18.15 6.26
CA VAL A 1068 44.56 18.27 6.62
C VAL A 1068 44.92 17.27 7.72
N GLY A 1069 45.92 16.42 7.47
CA GLY A 1069 46.34 15.34 8.38
C GLY A 1069 45.58 14.01 8.22
N ALA A 1070 44.56 13.94 7.35
CA ALA A 1070 43.77 12.74 7.08
C ALA A 1070 44.03 12.16 5.67
N THR A 1071 43.44 11.00 5.41
CA THR A 1071 43.39 10.37 4.07
C THR A 1071 41.94 10.27 3.61
N THR A 1072 41.64 10.74 2.39
CA THR A 1072 40.37 10.45 1.69
C THR A 1072 40.60 9.29 0.72
N THR A 1073 39.66 8.35 0.65
CA THR A 1073 39.69 7.22 -0.30
C THR A 1073 38.54 7.32 -1.29
N LEU A 1074 38.84 7.17 -2.58
CA LEU A 1074 37.87 7.08 -3.67
C LEU A 1074 37.92 5.66 -4.26
N GLY A 1075 36.80 4.93 -4.14
CA GLY A 1075 36.68 3.52 -4.53
C GLY A 1075 35.82 3.29 -5.77
N ALA A 1076 35.73 2.03 -6.22
CA ALA A 1076 34.93 1.66 -7.38
C ALA A 1076 33.41 1.88 -7.15
N ASN A 1077 32.77 2.54 -8.12
CA ASN A 1077 31.34 2.86 -8.14
C ASN A 1077 30.83 2.82 -9.60
N GLY A 1078 29.56 2.47 -9.81
CA GLY A 1078 28.88 2.60 -11.11
C GLY A 1078 28.50 4.05 -11.47
N LEU A 1079 28.61 4.96 -10.50
CA LEU A 1079 28.67 6.40 -10.70
C LEU A 1079 30.14 6.85 -10.70
N PRO A 1080 30.70 7.39 -11.80
CA PRO A 1080 32.05 7.95 -11.80
C PRO A 1080 32.10 9.22 -10.94
N TYR A 1081 33.26 9.50 -10.36
CA TYR A 1081 33.52 10.80 -9.75
C TYR A 1081 33.69 11.84 -10.85
N LEU A 1082 33.16 13.04 -10.68
CA LEU A 1082 33.11 14.07 -11.71
C LEU A 1082 33.61 15.40 -11.14
N ILE A 1083 34.54 16.06 -11.82
CA ILE A 1083 35.07 17.37 -11.42
C ILE A 1083 34.59 18.38 -12.48
N LYS A 1084 33.54 19.13 -12.13
CA LYS A 1084 32.72 19.94 -13.06
C LYS A 1084 32.35 21.33 -12.52
N ILE A 1085 32.04 21.47 -11.23
CA ILE A 1085 31.53 22.73 -10.65
C ILE A 1085 32.68 23.71 -10.35
N THR A 1086 33.56 23.35 -9.43
CA THR A 1086 34.82 24.06 -9.11
C THR A 1086 36.03 23.15 -9.38
N ASP A 1087 37.25 23.63 -9.11
CA ASP A 1087 38.41 22.73 -9.05
C ASP A 1087 38.37 21.97 -7.72
N ALA A 1088 38.60 20.66 -7.75
CA ALA A 1088 38.73 19.84 -6.55
C ALA A 1088 40.18 19.86 -6.04
N SER A 1089 40.41 19.72 -4.73
CA SER A 1089 41.72 19.94 -4.12
C SER A 1089 42.05 19.05 -2.93
N VAL A 1090 43.32 18.66 -2.83
CA VAL A 1090 43.90 17.82 -1.76
C VAL A 1090 44.95 18.68 -1.04
N PRO A 1091 44.65 19.25 0.15
CA PRO A 1091 45.51 20.23 0.81
C PRO A 1091 46.83 19.63 1.32
N ALA A 1092 47.82 20.49 1.52
CA ALA A 1092 49.14 20.08 2.03
C ALA A 1092 49.03 19.38 3.40
N GLY A 1093 49.71 18.24 3.55
CA GLY A 1093 49.64 17.40 4.73
C GLY A 1093 48.40 16.50 4.82
N SER A 1094 47.53 16.46 3.80
CA SER A 1094 46.52 15.40 3.62
C SER A 1094 46.96 14.39 2.55
N ALA A 1095 46.25 13.28 2.44
CA ALA A 1095 46.42 12.30 1.37
C ALA A 1095 45.10 12.00 0.63
N LEU A 1096 45.20 11.72 -0.66
CA LEU A 1096 44.16 11.10 -1.47
C LEU A 1096 44.62 9.71 -1.90
N VAL A 1097 43.78 8.70 -1.68
CA VAL A 1097 43.91 7.36 -2.25
C VAL A 1097 42.81 7.19 -3.30
N VAL A 1098 43.18 6.70 -4.48
CA VAL A 1098 42.24 6.27 -5.52
C VAL A 1098 42.48 4.78 -5.77
N GLU A 1099 41.47 3.97 -5.52
CA GLU A 1099 41.55 2.50 -5.57
C GLU A 1099 41.16 1.96 -6.95
N SER A 1100 41.67 0.75 -7.26
CA SER A 1100 41.36 -0.03 -8.46
C SER A 1100 39.87 0.01 -8.87
N GLY A 1101 39.62 0.24 -10.15
CA GLY A 1101 38.26 0.35 -10.72
C GLY A 1101 37.57 1.70 -10.50
N ALA A 1102 38.15 2.65 -9.75
CA ALA A 1102 37.63 4.01 -9.68
C ALA A 1102 37.81 4.76 -11.01
N THR A 1103 36.78 5.49 -11.43
CA THR A 1103 36.79 6.36 -12.62
C THR A 1103 36.58 7.81 -12.20
N LEU A 1104 37.47 8.71 -12.65
CA LEU A 1104 37.41 10.15 -12.43
C LEU A 1104 37.28 10.89 -13.77
N LYS A 1105 36.22 11.68 -13.91
CA LYS A 1105 35.88 12.43 -15.12
C LYS A 1105 36.02 13.95 -14.93
N PHE A 1106 36.48 14.67 -15.95
CA PHE A 1106 36.82 16.09 -15.87
C PHE A 1106 36.09 16.94 -16.92
N GLN A 1107 35.34 17.97 -16.48
CA GLN A 1107 34.64 18.91 -17.37
C GLN A 1107 35.13 20.36 -17.18
N GLY A 1108 36.28 20.71 -17.78
CA GLY A 1108 36.81 22.08 -17.75
C GLY A 1108 37.31 22.55 -16.37
N ARG A 1109 37.57 21.62 -15.46
CA ARG A 1109 38.05 21.81 -14.08
C ARG A 1109 39.20 20.86 -13.77
N ARG A 1110 39.92 21.11 -12.68
CA ARG A 1110 41.17 20.44 -12.29
C ARG A 1110 41.06 19.72 -10.96
N LEU A 1111 41.90 18.70 -10.76
CA LEU A 1111 42.26 18.15 -9.45
C LEU A 1111 43.62 18.73 -9.03
N ILE A 1112 43.67 19.50 -7.95
CA ILE A 1112 44.86 20.20 -7.46
C ILE A 1112 45.39 19.49 -6.20
N VAL A 1113 46.57 18.89 -6.30
CA VAL A 1113 47.19 18.14 -5.20
C VAL A 1113 48.36 18.92 -4.62
N SER A 1114 48.18 19.42 -3.40
CA SER A 1114 49.24 20.01 -2.56
C SER A 1114 49.72 19.04 -1.47
N GLY A 1115 48.98 17.96 -1.23
CA GLY A 1115 49.30 16.89 -0.27
C GLY A 1115 49.99 15.68 -0.93
N HIS A 1116 49.61 14.48 -0.50
CA HIS A 1116 49.97 13.22 -1.13
C HIS A 1116 48.83 12.71 -2.04
N MET A 1117 49.16 12.06 -3.16
CA MET A 1117 48.20 11.29 -3.95
C MET A 1117 48.77 9.90 -4.27
N GLN A 1118 47.99 8.87 -3.96
CA GLN A 1118 48.25 7.49 -4.31
C GLN A 1118 47.16 6.99 -5.25
N VAL A 1119 47.54 6.46 -6.40
CA VAL A 1119 46.66 5.68 -7.27
C VAL A 1119 47.10 4.24 -7.21
N ALA A 1120 46.20 3.38 -6.73
CA ALA A 1120 46.41 1.97 -6.47
C ALA A 1120 45.49 1.12 -7.36
N GLY A 1121 45.70 1.24 -8.69
CA GLY A 1121 45.09 0.33 -9.64
C GLY A 1121 45.72 -1.07 -9.59
N VAL A 1122 45.17 -1.97 -10.40
CA VAL A 1122 45.84 -3.21 -10.82
C VAL A 1122 45.50 -3.47 -12.30
N ALA A 1123 46.38 -4.11 -13.06
CA ALA A 1123 46.25 -4.30 -14.50
C ALA A 1123 44.93 -4.93 -15.01
N SER A 1124 44.18 -5.66 -14.16
CA SER A 1124 42.84 -6.20 -14.50
C SER A 1124 41.70 -5.18 -14.37
N THR A 1125 41.90 -4.15 -13.55
CA THR A 1125 40.93 -3.14 -13.13
C THR A 1125 41.67 -1.83 -12.84
N PRO A 1126 42.21 -1.16 -13.87
CA PRO A 1126 42.99 0.06 -13.71
C PRO A 1126 42.15 1.21 -13.14
N VAL A 1127 42.82 2.29 -12.74
CA VAL A 1127 42.14 3.57 -12.40
C VAL A 1127 42.09 4.45 -13.64
N VAL A 1128 40.92 4.98 -13.98
CA VAL A 1128 40.73 5.78 -15.20
C VAL A 1128 40.53 7.26 -14.87
N PHE A 1129 41.33 8.13 -15.49
CA PHE A 1129 41.20 9.58 -15.46
C PHE A 1129 40.88 10.07 -16.88
N THR A 1130 39.66 10.56 -17.12
CA THR A 1130 39.21 10.87 -18.49
C THR A 1130 38.32 12.10 -18.62
N SER A 1131 37.96 12.46 -19.84
CA SER A 1131 37.02 13.54 -20.14
C SER A 1131 35.62 13.21 -19.58
N ALA A 1132 34.85 14.24 -19.22
CA ALA A 1132 33.43 14.07 -18.89
C ALA A 1132 32.56 13.66 -20.09
N PHE A 1133 33.12 13.70 -21.31
CA PHE A 1133 32.51 13.24 -22.55
C PHE A 1133 33.22 11.99 -23.12
N ASP A 1134 33.86 11.19 -22.25
CA ASP A 1134 34.34 9.85 -22.59
C ASP A 1134 33.46 8.84 -21.86
N ASP A 1135 32.56 8.20 -22.59
CA ASP A 1135 31.55 7.29 -22.04
C ASP A 1135 31.98 5.82 -22.15
N SER A 1136 33.24 5.56 -22.55
CA SER A 1136 33.81 4.21 -22.62
C SER A 1136 34.12 3.60 -21.25
N ASP A 1137 34.23 4.42 -20.20
CA ASP A 1137 34.38 3.99 -18.80
C ASP A 1137 33.34 4.64 -17.89
N GLY A 1138 32.90 3.92 -16.85
CA GLY A 1138 31.90 4.38 -15.88
C GLY A 1138 30.47 4.37 -16.44
N ASN A 1139 30.04 5.48 -17.03
CA ASN A 1139 28.73 5.67 -17.66
C ASN A 1139 28.69 6.96 -18.53
N ASP A 1140 27.60 7.22 -19.25
CA ASP A 1140 27.29 8.59 -19.72
C ASP A 1140 27.04 9.48 -18.49
N ALA A 1141 28.02 10.33 -18.20
CA ALA A 1141 28.05 11.14 -16.98
C ALA A 1141 27.38 12.51 -17.15
N THR A 1142 27.08 12.94 -18.39
CA THR A 1142 26.52 14.28 -18.65
C THR A 1142 25.23 14.31 -19.48
N GLY A 1143 24.67 13.14 -19.80
CA GLY A 1143 23.42 13.00 -20.55
C GLY A 1143 23.59 13.34 -22.02
N ASN A 1144 24.78 13.11 -22.58
CA ASN A 1144 25.13 13.50 -23.95
C ASN A 1144 24.93 12.39 -25.00
N GLY A 1145 24.58 11.17 -24.57
CA GLY A 1145 24.57 9.98 -25.42
C GLY A 1145 25.97 9.44 -25.67
N ALA A 1146 26.08 8.12 -25.82
CA ALA A 1146 27.35 7.40 -25.83
C ALA A 1146 28.39 7.97 -26.81
N SER A 1147 29.52 8.45 -26.27
CA SER A 1147 30.58 9.10 -27.03
C SER A 1147 31.99 8.65 -26.61
N VAL A 1148 32.89 8.52 -27.58
CA VAL A 1148 34.23 7.93 -27.42
C VAL A 1148 35.31 8.93 -26.97
N GLY A 1149 34.95 9.93 -26.17
CA GLY A 1149 35.88 10.95 -25.71
C GLY A 1149 36.01 12.15 -26.64
N THR A 1150 35.92 13.35 -26.06
CA THR A 1150 36.49 14.56 -26.68
C THR A 1150 37.42 15.26 -25.69
N VAL A 1151 38.48 15.90 -26.22
CA VAL A 1151 39.55 16.47 -25.39
C VAL A 1151 39.01 17.57 -24.47
N SER A 1152 38.94 17.29 -23.16
CA SER A 1152 38.40 18.21 -22.15
C SER A 1152 39.21 19.52 -22.12
N GLY A 1153 38.53 20.66 -22.04
CA GLY A 1153 39.11 21.98 -22.35
C GLY A 1153 40.20 22.53 -21.42
N MET A 1154 40.54 21.82 -20.34
CA MET A 1154 41.56 22.22 -19.35
C MET A 1154 42.42 21.03 -18.86
N GLN A 1155 43.36 21.31 -17.97
CA GLN A 1155 44.23 20.31 -17.33
C GLN A 1155 43.40 19.35 -16.45
N GLY A 1156 43.83 18.09 -16.31
CA GLY A 1156 43.26 17.13 -15.37
C GLY A 1156 43.86 17.28 -13.99
N ILE A 1157 44.97 16.60 -13.74
CA ILE A 1157 45.67 16.63 -12.44
C ILE A 1157 46.82 17.64 -12.46
N VAL A 1158 46.92 18.42 -11.39
CA VAL A 1158 48.03 19.35 -11.11
C VAL A 1158 48.62 19.05 -9.73
N LEU A 1159 49.86 18.58 -9.70
CA LEU A 1159 50.65 18.38 -8.48
C LEU A 1159 51.47 19.66 -8.20
N GLU A 1160 51.18 20.33 -7.10
CA GLU A 1160 51.77 21.61 -6.70
C GLU A 1160 53.13 21.44 -5.97
N PRO A 1161 53.96 22.50 -5.87
CA PRO A 1161 55.26 22.44 -5.21
C PRO A 1161 55.22 21.91 -3.78
N GLY A 1162 56.03 20.88 -3.50
CA GLY A 1162 56.08 20.20 -2.20
C GLY A 1162 55.02 19.11 -1.99
N SER A 1163 54.12 18.89 -2.94
CA SER A 1163 53.30 17.66 -2.99
C SER A 1163 54.17 16.42 -3.25
N SER A 1164 53.57 15.23 -3.15
CA SER A 1164 54.22 13.98 -3.56
C SER A 1164 53.18 13.00 -4.11
N SER A 1165 53.55 12.14 -5.06
CA SER A 1165 52.58 11.18 -5.61
C SER A 1165 53.17 9.84 -6.07
N SER A 1166 52.36 8.81 -5.97
CA SER A 1166 52.60 7.48 -6.53
C SER A 1166 51.39 7.08 -7.37
N ILE A 1167 51.60 6.70 -8.62
CA ILE A 1167 50.55 6.33 -9.56
C ILE A 1167 50.91 4.99 -10.19
N SER A 1168 50.12 3.96 -9.90
CA SER A 1168 50.27 2.61 -10.43
C SER A 1168 49.01 2.17 -11.18
N ASP A 1169 49.21 1.45 -12.30
CA ASP A 1169 48.15 0.75 -13.06
C ASP A 1169 46.95 1.67 -13.39
N ALA A 1170 47.25 2.79 -14.06
CA ALA A 1170 46.29 3.87 -14.31
C ALA A 1170 46.29 4.34 -15.77
N GLU A 1171 45.13 4.77 -16.26
CA GLU A 1171 44.98 5.32 -17.61
C GLU A 1171 44.53 6.78 -17.58
N PHE A 1172 45.13 7.59 -18.43
CA PHE A 1172 44.81 9.00 -18.62
C PHE A 1172 44.38 9.24 -20.06
N ARG A 1173 43.09 9.56 -20.29
CA ARG A 1173 42.53 9.71 -21.64
C ARG A 1173 41.86 11.06 -21.90
N PHE A 1174 41.93 11.53 -23.14
CA PHE A 1174 41.17 12.69 -23.64
C PHE A 1174 41.29 14.00 -22.81
N MET A 1175 42.46 14.29 -22.25
CA MET A 1175 42.72 15.52 -21.49
C MET A 1175 43.52 16.55 -22.31
N HIS A 1176 43.27 17.86 -22.11
CA HIS A 1176 44.13 18.89 -22.70
C HIS A 1176 45.55 18.85 -22.09
N THR A 1177 45.64 18.53 -20.80
CA THR A 1177 46.90 18.11 -20.16
C THR A 1177 46.56 17.12 -19.07
N ALA A 1178 46.91 15.85 -19.24
CA ALA A 1178 46.51 14.79 -18.31
C ALA A 1178 47.11 15.00 -16.92
N LEU A 1179 48.44 15.11 -16.85
CA LEU A 1179 49.19 15.26 -15.61
C LEU A 1179 50.18 16.42 -15.69
N SER A 1180 50.09 17.36 -14.76
CA SER A 1180 51.08 18.43 -14.55
C SER A 1180 51.75 18.23 -13.20
N TYR A 1181 53.08 18.27 -13.13
CA TYR A 1181 53.82 18.15 -11.86
C TYR A 1181 54.87 19.24 -11.72
N LEU A 1182 54.86 19.92 -10.58
CA LEU A 1182 55.56 21.19 -10.38
C LEU A 1182 56.41 21.13 -9.12
N ASP A 1183 57.74 20.97 -9.24
CA ASP A 1183 58.65 20.96 -8.06
C ASP A 1183 58.25 19.90 -6.99
N SER A 1184 57.82 18.72 -7.46
CA SER A 1184 57.28 17.62 -6.64
C SER A 1184 57.85 16.25 -7.08
N PRO A 1185 58.27 15.37 -6.15
CA PRO A 1185 58.64 13.98 -6.46
C PRO A 1185 57.43 13.14 -6.87
N ILE A 1186 57.61 12.29 -7.88
CA ILE A 1186 56.56 11.42 -8.41
C ILE A 1186 57.09 10.03 -8.80
N THR A 1187 56.29 8.99 -8.54
CA THR A 1187 56.48 7.64 -9.08
C THR A 1187 55.34 7.31 -10.04
N LEU A 1188 55.67 6.85 -11.25
CA LEU A 1188 54.75 6.33 -12.24
C LEU A 1188 55.10 4.87 -12.56
N ALA A 1189 54.18 3.94 -12.32
CA ALA A 1189 54.33 2.52 -12.66
C ALA A 1189 53.16 2.10 -13.57
N ASP A 1190 53.48 1.61 -14.76
CA ASP A 1190 52.53 0.95 -15.66
C ASP A 1190 51.31 1.85 -16.00
N VAL A 1191 51.60 3.14 -16.19
CA VAL A 1191 50.61 4.20 -16.48
C VAL A 1191 50.51 4.44 -17.99
N ARG A 1192 49.29 4.42 -18.54
CA ARG A 1192 49.03 4.70 -19.97
C ARG A 1192 48.50 6.11 -20.15
N PHE A 1193 49.08 6.85 -21.10
CA PHE A 1193 48.54 8.13 -21.58
C PHE A 1193 48.03 7.95 -23.01
N VAL A 1194 46.73 8.14 -23.24
CA VAL A 1194 46.06 7.86 -24.53
C VAL A 1194 45.28 9.09 -25.03
N ASN A 1195 45.38 9.46 -26.30
CA ASN A 1195 44.55 10.52 -26.92
C ASN A 1195 44.56 11.91 -26.23
N ASN A 1196 45.59 12.24 -25.43
CA ASN A 1196 45.69 13.55 -24.78
C ASN A 1196 46.33 14.59 -25.70
N ARG A 1197 45.98 15.87 -25.52
CA ARG A 1197 46.70 16.95 -26.22
C ARG A 1197 48.13 17.13 -25.67
N LEU A 1198 48.31 16.92 -24.38
CA LEU A 1198 49.60 16.81 -23.72
C LEU A 1198 49.48 15.75 -22.62
N ALA A 1199 50.30 14.71 -22.68
CA ALA A 1199 50.29 13.69 -21.64
C ALA A 1199 50.86 14.23 -20.32
N VAL A 1200 52.12 14.70 -20.33
CA VAL A 1200 52.82 15.13 -19.11
C VAL A 1200 53.44 16.52 -19.24
N ALA A 1201 53.19 17.40 -18.26
CA ALA A 1201 53.76 18.74 -18.17
C ALA A 1201 54.64 18.90 -16.92
N ALA A 1202 55.88 19.38 -17.10
CA ALA A 1202 56.79 19.71 -15.99
C ALA A 1202 57.40 21.11 -16.16
N ASN A 1203 57.81 21.71 -15.03
CA ASN A 1203 58.57 22.97 -15.01
C ASN A 1203 60.09 22.73 -14.86
N ALA A 1204 60.91 23.72 -15.22
CA ALA A 1204 62.37 23.59 -15.30
C ALA A 1204 63.11 23.44 -13.95
N LYS A 1205 62.47 23.63 -12.79
CA LYS A 1205 63.06 23.35 -11.47
C LYS A 1205 62.96 21.88 -11.05
N THR A 1206 61.94 21.18 -11.54
CA THR A 1206 61.58 19.81 -11.13
C THR A 1206 62.71 18.78 -11.33
N LEU A 1207 63.74 19.13 -12.11
CA LEU A 1207 65.02 18.41 -12.24
C LEU A 1207 65.79 18.22 -10.91
N ALA A 1208 65.38 18.88 -9.82
CA ALA A 1208 65.96 18.72 -8.48
C ALA A 1208 65.40 17.52 -7.68
N HIS A 1209 64.31 16.88 -8.14
CA HIS A 1209 63.59 15.84 -7.40
C HIS A 1209 63.76 14.45 -8.03
N THR A 1210 63.66 13.40 -7.20
CA THR A 1210 63.62 12.02 -7.67
C THR A 1210 62.29 11.76 -8.39
N ILE A 1211 62.39 11.30 -9.64
CA ILE A 1211 61.26 10.82 -10.44
C ILE A 1211 61.55 9.35 -10.75
N ILE A 1212 60.58 8.47 -10.50
CA ILE A 1212 60.66 7.04 -10.80
C ILE A 1212 59.62 6.72 -11.87
N VAL A 1213 60.05 6.03 -12.94
CA VAL A 1213 59.20 5.69 -14.09
C VAL A 1213 59.47 4.25 -14.51
N SER A 1214 58.42 3.42 -14.55
CA SER A 1214 58.42 2.06 -15.12
C SER A 1214 57.12 1.82 -15.88
N GLY A 1215 57.15 1.02 -16.95
CA GLY A 1215 55.92 0.60 -17.67
C GLY A 1215 55.12 1.69 -18.40
N VAL A 1216 55.51 2.97 -18.31
CA VAL A 1216 54.71 4.09 -18.86
C VAL A 1216 54.68 4.08 -20.39
N THR A 1217 53.48 4.18 -20.96
CA THR A 1217 53.26 4.23 -22.42
C THR A 1217 52.55 5.52 -22.86
N PHE A 1218 52.84 5.95 -24.09
CA PHE A 1218 52.21 7.11 -24.73
C PHE A 1218 51.64 6.69 -26.09
N GLU A 1219 50.33 6.86 -26.25
CA GLU A 1219 49.55 6.38 -27.38
C GLU A 1219 48.68 7.53 -27.92
N ASP A 1220 48.79 7.86 -29.21
CA ASP A 1220 48.02 8.90 -29.92
C ASP A 1220 47.89 10.28 -29.24
N ASN A 1221 48.85 10.64 -28.38
CA ASN A 1221 48.92 11.97 -27.78
C ASN A 1221 49.50 12.99 -28.76
N VAL A 1222 48.93 14.19 -28.85
CA VAL A 1222 49.43 15.29 -29.70
C VAL A 1222 50.82 15.77 -29.24
N SER A 1223 51.14 15.60 -27.95
CA SER A 1223 52.47 15.81 -27.38
C SER A 1223 52.66 14.92 -26.16
N THR A 1224 53.83 14.29 -26.03
CA THR A 1224 54.18 13.45 -24.87
C THR A 1224 54.59 14.30 -23.67
N THR A 1225 55.57 15.19 -23.84
CA THR A 1225 56.12 16.04 -22.78
C THR A 1225 56.17 17.52 -23.17
N SER A 1226 56.20 18.41 -22.18
CA SER A 1226 56.60 19.81 -22.39
C SER A 1226 58.12 19.91 -22.69
N PRO A 1227 58.64 21.02 -23.24
CA PRO A 1227 60.07 21.20 -23.49
C PRO A 1227 61.00 21.14 -22.26
N SER A 1228 60.43 21.02 -21.06
CA SER A 1228 61.12 20.82 -19.77
C SER A 1228 60.64 19.58 -19.02
N GLY A 1229 59.90 18.68 -19.68
CA GLY A 1229 59.44 17.40 -19.15
C GLY A 1229 60.47 16.28 -19.28
N LEU A 1230 60.02 15.04 -18.98
CA LEU A 1230 60.83 13.83 -18.98
C LEU A 1230 61.60 13.60 -20.30
N TRP A 1231 62.84 13.16 -20.15
CA TRP A 1231 63.81 12.74 -21.18
C TRP A 1231 64.32 11.34 -20.85
#